data_AF-A0A2S9XFR1-F1
#
_entry.id   AF-A0A2S9XFR1-F1
#
_cell.length_a   1.000
_cell.length_b   1.000
_cell.length_c   1.000
_cell.angle_alpha   90.00
_cell.angle_beta   90.00
_cell.angle_gamma   90.00
#
_symmetry.space_group_name_H-M   'P 1'
#
loop_
_entity.id
_entity.type
_entity.pdbx_description
1 polymer ?
#
loop_
_entity_poly.entity_id
_entity_poly.type
_entity_poly.pdbx_seq_one_letter_code
_entity_poly.pdbx_strand_id
1 'polypeptide(L)'
;MLGVSLYLAASLLAAEPASSAEASREVEEVFEQRRYYFCADDNSFVARPWDQRWCELAARTDYRHCRGFERVCAQDTEGSGADASGYAAGEGTEVGKTKPDRANPNARREREREQSLWELPDLGGFAKLLMWILLIGIGLGAVIAVAKNFVRDAERDEPEPEPEPDASESLIAARAEARRVVETDVQRLLARAELADKAGRHEDAINDVYAALLRRLEGGGLISVDRWKTNGDYVRALTSPLRGEVREIVRLVEQVQFGAASAEAGRYQTIRAQVVAIVTRAALAVALALGLGAQTACDPDERPDSSALAGLGTGPSGQRAVGELLLGFDIEARYRAGAIEQLSSTHGAIVLLAGAMLDKEDWELLLRWVEDDGGMLVVTNSLALPRSLGIESTRDSEQTPLALEHDGYDAYFDELEYAAPLGYTLEVRMSARGETDELLVRPGPDLWADTALTQLPSTERAPYVVRRQLGDEGGQVVVFADPYMLTNAALLVADNGAFLVNLFRSAEVDEVEFVNGYTGAGADDPFESVRNAKLGALFLQLLLFLAVLYAAVGVPFARLRDPQRQRRRSFAEHVRTLGQRYAQARAARYVAGLYSAWALDRLRERLLPGSARGLLPLAQAIAARTGRDEGRVMQTLVQAHELRETAGHSTRGGPGDLALMRELAQLLDETGGAR
;
A
#
# COMPACT_ATOMS: atom_id res chain seq x y z
N MET A 1 -42.70 -33.03 42.29
CA MET A 1 -42.46 -31.75 43.00
C MET A 1 -40.98 -31.31 42.99
N LEU A 2 -40.15 -31.78 42.04
CA LEU A 2 -38.76 -31.31 41.87
C LEU A 2 -38.51 -30.58 40.54
N GLY A 3 -39.53 -30.50 39.66
CA GLY A 3 -39.44 -29.83 38.35
C GLY A 3 -39.92 -28.38 38.32
N VAL A 4 -40.57 -27.90 39.40
CA VAL A 4 -41.08 -26.51 39.47
C VAL A 4 -40.02 -25.55 40.00
N SER A 5 -39.00 -26.04 40.71
CA SER A 5 -37.94 -25.20 41.29
C SER A 5 -36.84 -24.79 40.31
N LEU A 6 -36.72 -25.42 39.14
CA LEU A 6 -35.75 -24.98 38.12
C LEU A 6 -36.27 -23.83 37.25
N TYR A 7 -37.58 -23.77 37.00
CA TYR A 7 -38.19 -22.66 36.24
C TYR A 7 -38.24 -21.34 37.02
N LEU A 8 -38.28 -21.41 38.35
CA LEU A 8 -38.20 -20.23 39.24
C LEU A 8 -36.79 -19.67 39.40
N ALA A 9 -35.74 -20.42 39.03
CA ALA A 9 -34.35 -19.94 39.08
C ALA A 9 -33.92 -19.24 37.78
N ALA A 10 -34.51 -19.61 36.63
CA ALA A 10 -34.23 -18.96 35.35
C ALA A 10 -34.90 -17.57 35.21
N SER A 11 -36.00 -17.33 35.94
CA SER A 11 -36.68 -16.02 36.00
C SER A 11 -36.02 -15.02 36.97
N LEU A 12 -34.91 -15.40 37.63
CA LEU A 12 -34.11 -14.55 38.52
C LEU A 12 -32.80 -14.07 37.87
N LEU A 13 -32.61 -14.32 36.58
CA LEU A 13 -31.51 -13.76 35.77
C LEU A 13 -32.02 -12.64 34.84
N ALA A 14 -33.09 -11.94 35.21
CA ALA A 14 -33.37 -10.65 34.58
C ALA A 14 -32.13 -9.77 34.83
N ALA A 15 -31.53 -9.26 33.75
CA ALA A 15 -30.34 -8.43 33.86
C ALA A 15 -30.66 -7.24 34.76
N GLU A 16 -29.89 -7.06 35.83
CA GLU A 16 -30.09 -5.91 36.71
C GLU A 16 -29.89 -4.62 35.90
N PRO A 17 -30.71 -3.58 36.15
CA PRO A 17 -30.51 -2.30 35.49
C PRO A 17 -29.11 -1.80 35.79
N ALA A 18 -28.42 -1.33 34.74
CA ALA A 18 -27.12 -0.71 34.89
C ALA A 18 -27.30 0.56 35.73
N SER A 19 -26.53 0.64 36.82
CA SER A 19 -26.50 1.83 37.65
C SER A 19 -25.73 2.96 36.94
N SER A 20 -26.08 4.21 37.25
CA SER A 20 -25.32 5.41 36.80
C SER A 20 -23.81 5.22 37.01
N ALA A 21 -23.40 4.81 38.21
CA ALA A 21 -21.98 4.65 38.57
C ALA A 21 -21.25 3.55 37.78
N GLU A 22 -21.97 2.50 37.37
CA GLU A 22 -21.41 1.43 36.54
C GLU A 22 -21.23 1.91 35.10
N ALA A 23 -22.26 2.54 34.53
CA ALA A 23 -22.19 3.11 33.18
C ALA A 23 -21.11 4.19 33.08
N SER A 24 -21.01 5.10 34.06
CA SER A 24 -19.97 6.13 34.07
C SER A 24 -18.55 5.56 34.11
N ARG A 25 -18.34 4.40 34.76
CA ARG A 25 -17.03 3.74 34.78
C ARG A 25 -16.66 3.16 33.41
N GLU A 26 -17.61 2.51 32.75
CA GLU A 26 -17.37 1.98 31.40
C GLU A 26 -17.16 3.12 30.38
N VAL A 27 -17.93 4.21 30.51
CA VAL A 27 -17.75 5.43 29.70
C VAL A 27 -16.34 6.01 29.89
N GLU A 28 -15.81 6.03 31.13
CA GLU A 28 -14.44 6.46 31.40
C GLU A 28 -13.42 5.57 30.67
N GLU A 29 -13.56 4.24 30.76
CA GLU A 29 -12.68 3.30 30.07
C GLU A 29 -12.74 3.45 28.54
N VAL A 30 -13.92 3.69 27.99
CA VAL A 30 -14.11 3.97 26.56
C VAL A 30 -13.36 5.23 26.14
N PHE A 31 -13.51 6.34 26.87
CA PHE A 31 -12.89 7.62 26.52
C PHE A 31 -11.40 7.75 26.87
N GLU A 32 -10.84 6.83 27.67
CA GLU A 32 -9.39 6.71 27.87
C GLU A 32 -8.65 6.26 26.59
N GLN A 33 -9.36 5.67 25.62
CA GLN A 33 -8.76 5.23 24.36
C GLN A 33 -8.32 6.41 23.48
N ARG A 34 -7.12 6.29 22.89
CA ARG A 34 -6.49 7.34 22.06
C ARG A 34 -7.28 7.78 20.83
N ARG A 35 -8.21 6.95 20.36
CA ARG A 35 -9.05 7.23 19.17
C ARG A 35 -10.03 8.38 19.38
N TYR A 36 -10.43 8.64 20.63
CA TYR A 36 -11.30 9.75 20.99
C TYR A 36 -10.46 11.01 21.18
N TYR A 37 -9.90 11.51 20.07
CA TYR A 37 -8.96 12.62 20.10
C TYR A 37 -9.52 13.87 20.80
N PHE A 38 -10.84 14.09 20.77
CA PHE A 38 -11.49 15.20 21.47
C PHE A 38 -11.41 15.10 23.01
N CYS A 39 -11.09 13.92 23.56
CA CYS A 39 -10.84 13.70 24.99
C CYS A 39 -9.38 13.86 25.39
N ALA A 40 -8.45 13.82 24.43
CA ALA A 40 -7.03 14.02 24.72
C ALA A 40 -6.81 15.42 25.28
N ASP A 41 -5.95 15.53 26.30
CA ASP A 41 -5.63 16.83 26.89
C ASP A 41 -5.13 17.77 25.79
N ASP A 42 -4.10 17.41 25.02
CA ASP A 42 -3.50 18.24 23.97
C ASP A 42 -4.25 18.25 22.62
N ASN A 43 -5.58 18.05 22.63
CA ASN A 43 -6.33 18.02 21.38
C ASN A 43 -6.39 19.38 20.68
N SER A 44 -6.29 19.35 19.36
CA SER A 44 -6.57 20.47 18.45
C SER A 44 -7.94 20.33 17.78
N PHE A 45 -8.89 19.63 18.42
CA PHE A 45 -10.22 19.43 17.85
C PHE A 45 -10.97 20.77 17.80
N VAL A 46 -11.60 21.07 16.68
CA VAL A 46 -12.41 22.28 16.49
C VAL A 46 -13.88 21.86 16.55
N ALA A 47 -14.59 22.34 17.57
CA ALA A 47 -16.00 22.03 17.77
C ALA A 47 -16.83 22.50 16.56
N ARG A 48 -17.67 21.60 16.03
CA ARG A 48 -18.71 22.00 15.07
C ARG A 48 -19.88 22.61 15.84
N PRO A 49 -20.76 23.39 15.17
CA PRO A 49 -21.93 23.98 15.84
C PRO A 49 -22.82 22.98 16.59
N TRP A 50 -22.88 21.72 16.14
CA TRP A 50 -23.63 20.66 16.80
C TRP A 50 -22.93 20.11 18.05
N ASP A 51 -21.59 20.08 18.06
CA ASP A 51 -20.80 19.64 19.22
C ASP A 51 -20.93 20.66 20.36
N GLN A 52 -21.00 21.95 20.02
CA GLN A 52 -21.15 23.05 20.98
C GLN A 52 -22.46 22.99 21.77
N ARG A 53 -23.51 22.36 21.22
CA ARG A 53 -24.79 22.23 21.92
C ARG A 53 -24.67 21.39 23.20
N TRP A 54 -23.74 20.45 23.24
CA TRP A 54 -23.45 19.65 24.42
C TRP A 54 -22.66 20.43 25.48
N CYS A 55 -21.95 21.48 25.09
CA CYS A 55 -21.16 22.29 26.00
C CYS A 55 -22.00 23.11 26.98
N GLU A 56 -23.25 23.45 26.62
CA GLU A 56 -24.19 24.14 27.50
C GLU A 56 -24.71 23.22 28.62
N LEU A 57 -24.69 21.91 28.39
CA LEU A 57 -25.18 20.89 29.31
C LEU A 57 -24.09 20.24 30.15
N ALA A 58 -22.87 20.13 29.60
CA ALA A 58 -21.76 19.51 30.31
C ALA A 58 -21.36 20.34 31.53
N ALA A 59 -21.55 19.77 32.72
CA ALA A 59 -21.09 20.35 33.97
C ALA A 59 -19.58 20.13 34.15
N ARG A 60 -18.96 20.86 35.09
CA ARG A 60 -17.54 20.63 35.44
C ARG A 60 -17.24 19.21 35.94
N THR A 61 -18.25 18.53 36.47
CA THR A 61 -18.16 17.12 36.88
C THR A 61 -18.03 16.17 35.70
N ASP A 62 -18.63 16.54 34.58
CA ASP A 62 -18.81 15.71 33.39
C ASP A 62 -17.51 15.63 32.57
N TYR A 63 -16.69 16.69 32.62
CA TYR A 63 -15.36 16.71 32.01
C TYR A 63 -14.34 15.78 32.66
N ARG A 64 -14.67 15.13 33.79
CA ARG A 64 -13.77 14.16 34.42
C ARG A 64 -13.45 12.98 33.51
N HIS A 65 -14.46 12.51 32.76
CA HIS A 65 -14.35 11.37 31.85
C HIS A 65 -13.62 11.72 30.54
N CYS A 66 -13.58 13.00 30.17
CA CYS A 66 -13.04 13.46 28.89
C CYS A 66 -12.49 14.89 29.04
N ARG A 67 -11.29 15.00 29.66
CA ARG A 67 -10.68 16.31 30.00
C ARG A 67 -10.46 17.21 28.80
N GLY A 68 -10.15 16.63 27.65
CA GLY A 68 -10.01 17.35 26.38
C GLY A 68 -11.28 18.08 25.96
N PHE A 69 -12.47 17.60 26.35
CA PHE A 69 -13.75 18.18 25.94
C PHE A 69 -14.00 19.55 26.57
N GLU A 70 -13.45 19.82 27.76
CA GLU A 70 -13.48 21.17 28.36
C GLU A 70 -12.85 22.20 27.41
N ARG A 71 -11.76 21.84 26.71
CA ARG A 71 -11.14 22.73 25.72
C ARG A 71 -11.96 22.86 24.45
N VAL A 72 -12.60 21.79 24.02
CA VAL A 72 -13.54 21.81 22.88
C VAL A 72 -14.67 22.81 23.17
N CYS A 73 -15.15 22.83 24.41
CA CYS A 73 -16.20 23.76 24.86
C CYS A 73 -15.69 25.18 25.17
N ALA A 74 -14.42 25.35 25.54
CA ALA A 74 -13.82 26.66 25.81
C ALA A 74 -13.42 27.44 24.54
N GLN A 75 -13.45 26.81 23.36
CA GLN A 75 -13.19 27.52 22.10
C GLN A 75 -14.37 28.45 21.79
N ASP A 76 -14.21 29.73 22.10
CA ASP A 76 -15.12 30.77 21.65
C ASP A 76 -15.17 30.77 20.12
N THR A 77 -16.30 30.36 19.55
CA THR A 77 -16.62 30.61 18.13
C THR A 77 -17.04 32.06 17.95
N GLU A 78 -16.12 32.99 18.25
CA GLU A 78 -16.19 34.41 17.89
C GLU A 78 -16.21 34.53 16.35
N GLY A 79 -17.35 34.24 15.72
CA GLY A 79 -17.50 34.39 14.26
C GLY A 79 -18.68 33.66 13.61
N SER A 80 -19.35 32.70 14.25
CA SER A 80 -20.39 31.89 13.60
C SER A 80 -21.84 32.33 13.89
N GLY A 81 -22.06 33.61 14.20
CA GLY A 81 -23.39 34.18 14.44
C GLY A 81 -24.26 34.40 13.20
N ALA A 82 -24.11 33.62 12.13
CA ALA A 82 -24.90 33.77 10.90
C ALA A 82 -25.57 32.45 10.50
N ASP A 83 -26.87 32.37 10.81
CA ASP A 83 -27.90 31.62 10.08
C ASP A 83 -27.63 30.12 9.79
N ALA A 84 -27.57 29.30 10.84
CA ALA A 84 -27.73 27.85 10.73
C ALA A 84 -29.22 27.41 10.61
N SER A 85 -30.07 28.22 9.98
CA SER A 85 -31.50 27.92 9.74
C SER A 85 -31.82 27.40 8.33
N GLY A 86 -30.79 27.06 7.54
CA GLY A 86 -30.90 26.62 6.14
C GLY A 86 -31.45 25.21 5.90
N TYR A 87 -32.48 24.78 6.64
CA TYR A 87 -33.32 23.63 6.30
C TYR A 87 -34.79 24.02 6.57
N ALA A 88 -35.30 24.99 5.80
CA ALA A 88 -36.73 25.29 5.77
C ALA A 88 -37.37 24.50 4.64
N ALA A 89 -38.13 23.47 5.00
CA ALA A 89 -39.17 22.91 4.14
C ALA A 89 -40.19 24.02 3.85
N GLY A 90 -40.43 24.28 2.57
CA GLY A 90 -41.40 25.29 2.15
C GLY A 90 -42.82 24.78 2.37
N GLU A 91 -43.50 25.27 3.40
CA GLU A 91 -44.95 25.26 3.49
C GLU A 91 -45.53 26.43 2.70
N GLY A 92 -46.54 26.14 1.87
CA GLY A 92 -47.21 27.10 1.03
C GLY A 92 -48.25 27.93 1.79
N THR A 93 -48.32 29.22 1.48
CA THR A 93 -49.58 29.99 1.48
C THR A 93 -49.47 31.18 0.52
N GLU A 94 -50.61 31.76 0.19
CA GLU A 94 -51.01 32.30 -1.10
C GLU A 94 -50.36 33.62 -1.63
N VAL A 95 -50.25 33.63 -2.97
CA VAL A 95 -50.53 34.74 -3.91
C VAL A 95 -49.93 36.12 -3.63
N GLY A 96 -48.77 36.36 -4.27
CA GLY A 96 -48.28 37.69 -4.63
C GLY A 96 -47.41 37.62 -5.88
N LYS A 97 -47.92 38.14 -7.02
CA LYS A 97 -47.18 38.19 -8.29
C LYS A 97 -46.01 39.19 -8.20
N THR A 98 -44.80 38.69 -7.92
CA THR A 98 -43.56 39.43 -8.14
C THR A 98 -42.65 38.67 -9.10
N LYS A 99 -42.17 39.39 -10.12
CA LYS A 99 -41.35 38.86 -11.23
C LYS A 99 -40.06 38.22 -10.71
N PRO A 100 -39.57 37.15 -11.35
CA PRO A 100 -38.32 36.50 -10.94
C PRO A 100 -37.13 37.36 -11.35
N ASP A 101 -36.40 37.87 -10.36
CA ASP A 101 -35.06 38.40 -10.58
C ASP A 101 -34.10 37.26 -10.87
N ARG A 102 -33.22 37.50 -11.85
CA ARG A 102 -32.27 36.54 -12.38
C ARG A 102 -31.28 36.11 -11.31
N ALA A 103 -31.44 34.88 -10.80
CA ALA A 103 -30.46 34.23 -9.95
C ALA A 103 -29.10 34.15 -10.66
N ASN A 104 -28.07 34.65 -9.97
CA ASN A 104 -26.67 34.68 -10.42
C ASN A 104 -26.12 33.24 -10.54
N PRO A 105 -25.77 32.76 -11.75
CA PRO A 105 -25.31 31.39 -11.96
C PRO A 105 -23.95 31.07 -11.30
N ASN A 106 -23.21 32.08 -10.82
CA ASN A 106 -21.93 31.86 -10.15
C ASN A 106 -22.07 31.38 -8.70
N ALA A 107 -23.14 31.74 -7.99
CA ALA A 107 -23.36 31.31 -6.60
C ALA A 107 -23.59 29.79 -6.46
N ARG A 108 -24.10 29.15 -7.52
CA ARG A 108 -24.26 27.69 -7.57
C ARG A 108 -22.93 26.96 -7.82
N ARG A 109 -22.02 27.56 -8.61
CA ARG A 109 -20.68 27.01 -8.87
C ARG A 109 -19.73 27.13 -7.69
N GLU A 110 -19.92 28.12 -6.82
CA GLU A 110 -19.12 28.27 -5.59
C GLU A 110 -19.52 27.24 -4.53
N ARG A 111 -20.83 26.96 -4.35
CA ARG A 111 -21.31 25.89 -3.44
C ARG A 111 -20.90 24.49 -3.88
N GLU A 112 -20.87 24.21 -5.19
CA GLU A 112 -20.38 22.93 -5.73
C GLU A 112 -18.84 22.78 -5.64
N ARG A 113 -18.09 23.88 -5.51
CA ARG A 113 -16.63 23.87 -5.30
C ARG A 113 -16.21 23.62 -3.85
N GLU A 114 -17.00 24.08 -2.88
CA GLU A 114 -16.72 23.80 -1.45
C GLU A 114 -17.11 22.37 -1.05
N GLN A 115 -18.14 21.78 -1.67
CA GLN A 115 -18.54 20.38 -1.44
C GLN A 115 -17.69 19.33 -2.17
N SER A 116 -16.71 19.74 -2.98
CA SER A 116 -15.82 18.82 -3.73
C SER A 116 -14.37 18.80 -3.25
N LEU A 117 -14.09 19.34 -2.07
CA LEU A 117 -12.87 19.03 -1.34
C LEU A 117 -12.98 17.60 -0.82
N TRP A 118 -12.57 16.65 -1.66
CA TRP A 118 -12.28 15.28 -1.25
C TRP A 118 -11.16 15.31 -0.20
N GLU A 119 -11.53 15.35 1.07
CA GLU A 119 -10.61 14.99 2.15
C GLU A 119 -10.36 13.49 2.04
N LEU A 120 -9.18 13.14 1.52
CA LEU A 120 -8.67 11.78 1.60
C LEU A 120 -8.71 11.36 3.07
N PRO A 121 -9.12 10.11 3.39
CA PRO A 121 -9.05 9.59 4.75
C PRO A 121 -7.65 9.84 5.30
N ASP A 122 -7.54 10.18 6.59
CA ASP A 122 -6.28 10.49 7.25
C ASP A 122 -5.45 9.20 7.38
N LEU A 123 -4.88 8.79 6.26
CA LEU A 123 -3.88 7.76 6.11
C LEU A 123 -2.66 8.31 6.83
N GLY A 124 -2.51 7.94 8.11
CA GLY A 124 -1.52 8.48 9.05
C GLY A 124 -0.18 8.79 8.38
N GLY A 125 0.48 9.88 8.80
CA GLY A 125 1.47 10.64 8.00
C GLY A 125 2.52 9.84 7.21
N PHE A 126 2.86 8.62 7.63
CA PHE A 126 3.71 7.70 6.88
C PHE A 126 3.10 7.23 5.54
N ALA A 127 1.82 6.85 5.51
CA ALA A 127 1.13 6.40 4.30
C ALA A 127 0.97 7.54 3.28
N LYS A 128 0.66 8.74 3.75
CA LYS A 128 0.65 9.97 2.93
C LYS A 128 2.02 10.24 2.32
N LEU A 129 3.11 10.13 3.10
CA LEU A 129 4.47 10.29 2.62
C LEU A 129 4.84 9.24 1.55
N LEU A 130 4.52 7.97 1.80
CA LEU A 130 4.78 6.87 0.87
C LEU A 130 4.05 7.06 -0.46
N MET A 131 2.77 7.44 -0.42
CA MET A 131 1.96 7.75 -1.60
C MET A 131 2.56 8.89 -2.42
N TRP A 132 2.97 9.98 -1.76
CA TRP A 132 3.63 11.11 -2.45
C TRP A 132 4.98 10.72 -3.05
N ILE A 133 5.79 9.93 -2.35
CA ILE A 133 7.05 9.40 -2.89
C ILE A 133 6.80 8.55 -4.14
N LEU A 134 5.75 7.72 -4.12
CA LEU A 134 5.41 6.84 -5.24
C LEU A 134 4.87 7.62 -6.44
N LEU A 135 4.00 8.60 -6.22
CA LEU A 135 3.51 9.51 -7.27
C LEU A 135 4.63 10.36 -7.86
N ILE A 136 5.50 10.94 -7.04
CA ILE A 136 6.67 11.69 -7.48
C ILE A 136 7.62 10.77 -8.26
N GLY A 137 7.84 9.54 -7.78
CA GLY A 137 8.68 8.55 -8.45
C GLY A 137 8.15 8.18 -9.84
N ILE A 138 6.84 7.97 -9.99
CA ILE A 138 6.19 7.71 -11.28
C ILE A 138 6.29 8.93 -12.19
N GLY A 139 5.98 10.12 -11.69
CA GLY A 139 6.06 11.37 -12.45
C GLY A 139 7.48 11.64 -12.94
N LEU A 140 8.49 11.51 -12.06
CA LEU A 140 9.89 11.71 -12.40
C LEU A 140 10.38 10.64 -13.38
N GLY A 141 9.95 9.37 -13.21
CA GLY A 141 10.25 8.29 -14.14
C GLY A 141 9.70 8.54 -15.55
N ALA A 142 8.46 9.04 -15.65
CA ALA A 142 7.85 9.42 -16.92
C ALA A 142 8.59 10.60 -17.58
N VAL A 143 8.92 11.65 -16.81
CA VAL A 143 9.69 12.80 -17.31
C VAL A 143 11.08 12.38 -17.78
N ILE A 144 11.78 11.52 -17.04
CA ILE A 144 13.11 11.01 -17.42
C ILE A 144 13.02 10.15 -18.69
N ALA A 145 11.98 9.32 -18.83
CA ALA A 145 11.76 8.51 -20.02
C ALA A 145 11.49 9.38 -21.27
N VAL A 146 10.67 10.42 -21.13
CA VAL A 146 10.39 11.39 -22.20
C VAL A 146 11.66 12.19 -22.53
N ALA A 147 12.37 12.71 -21.54
CA ALA A 147 13.61 13.46 -21.75
C ALA A 147 14.70 12.61 -22.41
N LYS A 148 14.86 11.34 -22.02
CA LYS A 148 15.80 10.42 -22.68
C LYS A 148 15.42 10.08 -24.11
N ASN A 149 14.14 10.12 -24.46
CA ASN A 149 13.69 9.91 -25.84
C ASN A 149 13.97 11.16 -26.70
N PHE A 150 13.71 12.36 -26.17
CA PHE A 150 13.95 13.61 -26.89
C PHE A 150 15.44 13.97 -27.05
N VAL A 151 16.27 13.69 -26.04
CA VAL A 151 17.73 13.94 -26.13
C VAL A 151 18.41 12.97 -27.11
N ARG A 152 17.79 11.83 -27.43
CA ARG A 152 18.31 10.88 -28.43
C ARG A 152 18.09 11.34 -29.87
N ASP A 153 17.11 12.19 -30.13
CA ASP A 153 16.84 12.74 -31.46
C ASP A 153 17.57 14.08 -31.70
N ALA A 154 18.01 14.77 -30.64
CA ALA A 154 18.69 16.07 -30.76
C ALA A 154 20.18 16.00 -31.16
N GLU A 155 20.80 14.81 -31.18
CA GLU A 155 22.22 14.64 -31.61
C GLU A 155 22.36 14.27 -33.11
N ARG A 156 21.27 14.30 -33.89
CA ARG A 156 21.32 14.12 -35.35
C ARG A 156 20.57 15.24 -36.04
N ASP A 157 21.21 16.40 -36.17
CA ASP A 157 20.96 17.31 -37.29
C ASP A 157 22.03 18.41 -37.33
N GLU A 158 23.20 18.10 -37.90
CA GLU A 158 23.96 19.05 -38.73
C GLU A 158 24.64 18.25 -39.85
N PRO A 159 24.23 18.40 -41.13
CA PRO A 159 24.88 17.72 -42.25
C PRO A 159 26.05 18.56 -42.78
N GLU A 160 27.29 18.18 -42.43
CA GLU A 160 28.45 18.50 -43.27
C GLU A 160 28.51 17.51 -44.44
N PRO A 161 28.71 17.97 -45.70
CA PRO A 161 28.80 17.08 -46.85
C PRO A 161 30.19 16.44 -46.93
N GLU A 162 30.37 15.31 -46.24
CA GLU A 162 31.48 14.38 -46.48
C GLU A 162 31.12 13.36 -47.58
N PRO A 163 32.10 12.94 -48.40
CA PRO A 163 31.87 12.13 -49.60
C PRO A 163 31.36 10.73 -49.25
N GLU A 164 30.40 10.23 -50.05
CA GLU A 164 29.74 8.94 -49.87
C GLU A 164 30.74 7.80 -49.59
N PRO A 165 30.65 7.11 -48.43
CA PRO A 165 31.34 5.86 -48.25
C PRO A 165 30.56 4.74 -48.95
N ASP A 166 31.31 3.89 -49.61
CA ASP A 166 30.88 2.70 -50.35
C ASP A 166 29.76 1.93 -49.61
N ALA A 167 28.64 1.67 -50.28
CA ALA A 167 27.43 1.02 -49.75
C ALA A 167 27.71 -0.38 -49.16
N SER A 168 28.88 -0.95 -49.43
CA SER A 168 29.36 -2.18 -48.82
C SER A 168 29.79 -2.01 -47.35
N GLU A 169 30.33 -0.88 -46.92
CA GLU A 169 30.73 -0.63 -45.53
C GLU A 169 29.56 -0.30 -44.60
N SER A 170 28.54 0.41 -45.10
CA SER A 170 27.34 0.78 -44.31
C SER A 170 26.47 -0.44 -43.99
N LEU A 171 26.36 -1.41 -44.90
CA LEU A 171 25.69 -2.69 -44.67
C LEU A 171 26.45 -3.60 -43.69
N ILE A 172 27.79 -3.52 -43.67
CA ILE A 172 28.64 -4.25 -42.71
C ILE A 172 28.52 -3.61 -41.32
N ALA A 173 28.52 -2.27 -41.23
CA ALA A 173 28.30 -1.54 -39.98
C ALA A 173 26.88 -1.79 -39.42
N ALA A 174 25.84 -1.72 -40.26
CA ALA A 174 24.46 -2.01 -39.86
C ALA A 174 24.24 -3.48 -39.46
N ARG A 175 24.89 -4.45 -40.14
CA ARG A 175 24.91 -5.86 -39.70
C ARG A 175 25.70 -6.08 -38.40
N ALA A 176 26.74 -5.29 -38.17
CA ALA A 176 27.51 -5.32 -36.93
C ALA A 176 26.73 -4.68 -35.76
N GLU A 177 25.89 -3.67 -36.03
CA GLU A 177 24.95 -3.04 -35.08
C GLU A 177 23.82 -4.00 -34.71
N ALA A 178 23.19 -4.64 -35.69
CA ALA A 178 22.10 -5.61 -35.48
C ALA A 178 22.55 -6.90 -34.75
N ARG A 179 23.86 -7.19 -34.70
CA ARG A 179 24.47 -8.28 -33.91
C ARG A 179 24.67 -7.93 -32.41
N ARG A 180 24.26 -6.75 -31.94
CA ARG A 180 24.60 -6.19 -30.60
C ARG A 180 23.44 -6.07 -29.60
N VAL A 181 22.34 -6.80 -29.76
CA VAL A 181 21.29 -6.79 -28.72
C VAL A 181 21.77 -7.62 -27.53
N VAL A 182 22.39 -6.96 -26.55
CA VAL A 182 22.74 -7.57 -25.27
C VAL A 182 21.47 -7.62 -24.43
N GLU A 183 21.03 -8.82 -24.08
CA GLU A 183 19.87 -9.01 -23.20
C GLU A 183 20.09 -8.30 -21.85
N THR A 184 19.11 -7.49 -21.45
CA THR A 184 19.15 -6.72 -20.18
C THR A 184 18.20 -7.29 -19.12
N ASP A 185 17.25 -8.14 -19.51
CA ASP A 185 16.28 -8.74 -18.58
C ASP A 185 16.88 -9.95 -17.84
N VAL A 186 16.94 -9.83 -16.51
CA VAL A 186 17.45 -10.85 -15.58
C VAL A 186 16.64 -12.14 -15.66
N GLN A 187 15.30 -12.06 -15.72
CA GLN A 187 14.43 -13.24 -15.76
C GLN A 187 14.57 -14.00 -17.06
N ARG A 188 14.68 -13.25 -18.17
CA ARG A 188 14.92 -13.86 -19.49
C ARG A 188 16.29 -14.54 -19.58
N LEU A 189 17.32 -13.98 -18.96
CA LEU A 189 18.64 -14.61 -18.87
C LEU A 189 18.59 -15.91 -18.05
N LEU A 190 17.89 -15.93 -16.91
CA LEU A 190 17.71 -17.15 -16.11
C LEU A 190 16.91 -18.23 -16.86
N ALA A 191 15.83 -17.85 -17.55
CA ALA A 191 15.05 -18.79 -18.37
C ALA A 191 15.89 -19.36 -19.53
N ARG A 192 16.72 -18.54 -20.17
CA ARG A 192 17.63 -19.00 -21.24
C ARG A 192 18.68 -19.96 -20.71
N ALA A 193 19.20 -19.71 -19.51
CA ALA A 193 20.14 -20.61 -18.86
C ALA A 193 19.53 -21.99 -18.59
N GLU A 194 18.28 -22.05 -18.14
CA GLU A 194 17.57 -23.31 -17.92
C GLU A 194 17.35 -24.10 -19.21
N LEU A 195 17.02 -23.41 -20.30
CA LEU A 195 16.90 -24.03 -21.62
C LEU A 195 18.26 -24.55 -22.12
N ALA A 196 19.36 -23.84 -21.85
CA ALA A 196 20.71 -24.28 -22.18
C ALA A 196 21.12 -25.52 -21.37
N ASP A 197 20.81 -25.56 -20.07
CA ASP A 197 21.09 -26.69 -19.20
C ASP A 197 20.31 -27.95 -19.63
N LYS A 198 19.00 -27.82 -19.91
CA LYS A 198 18.16 -28.92 -20.43
C LYS A 198 18.68 -29.48 -21.76
N ALA A 199 19.35 -28.64 -22.56
CA ALA A 199 19.96 -29.05 -23.82
C ALA A 199 21.39 -29.63 -23.66
N GLY A 200 21.88 -29.83 -22.42
CA GLY A 200 23.23 -30.32 -22.12
C GLY A 200 24.34 -29.30 -22.40
N ARG A 201 23.99 -28.02 -22.65
CA ARG A 201 24.95 -26.93 -22.93
C ARG A 201 25.27 -26.17 -21.65
N HIS A 202 25.91 -26.85 -20.70
CA HIS A 202 26.17 -26.29 -19.37
C HIS A 202 27.08 -25.06 -19.38
N GLU A 203 28.00 -24.94 -20.34
CA GLU A 203 28.85 -23.75 -20.47
C GLU A 203 28.03 -22.49 -20.81
N ASP A 204 27.07 -22.63 -21.73
CA ASP A 204 26.16 -21.55 -22.11
C ASP A 204 25.24 -21.19 -20.93
N ALA A 205 24.74 -22.20 -20.22
CA ALA A 205 23.89 -22.02 -19.04
C ALA A 205 24.61 -21.23 -17.93
N ILE A 206 25.88 -21.55 -17.67
CA ILE A 206 26.71 -20.83 -16.69
C ILE A 206 26.95 -19.38 -17.11
N ASN A 207 27.20 -19.13 -18.41
CA ASN A 207 27.38 -17.77 -18.92
C ASN A 207 26.11 -16.92 -18.76
N ASP A 208 24.94 -17.50 -19.03
CA ASP A 208 23.65 -16.80 -18.93
C ASP A 208 23.28 -16.49 -17.47
N VAL A 209 23.51 -17.42 -16.54
CA VAL A 209 23.33 -17.18 -15.10
C VAL A 209 24.29 -16.10 -14.60
N TYR A 210 25.55 -16.13 -15.04
CA TYR A 210 26.52 -15.09 -14.66
C TYR A 210 26.15 -13.72 -15.23
N ALA A 211 25.64 -13.66 -16.47
CA ALA A 211 25.11 -12.43 -17.04
C ALA A 211 23.92 -11.89 -16.24
N ALA A 212 23.02 -12.78 -15.79
CA ALA A 212 21.88 -12.40 -14.94
C ALA A 212 22.34 -11.77 -13.61
N LEU A 213 23.38 -12.33 -12.98
CA LEU A 213 24.00 -11.76 -11.78
C LEU A 213 24.53 -10.35 -12.05
N LEU A 214 25.34 -10.16 -13.10
CA LEU A 214 25.92 -8.85 -13.41
C LEU A 214 24.85 -7.80 -13.70
N ARG A 215 23.80 -8.16 -14.46
CA ARG A 215 22.67 -7.26 -14.72
C ARG A 215 21.89 -6.92 -13.46
N ARG A 216 21.72 -7.86 -12.53
CA ARG A 216 21.08 -7.59 -11.24
C ARG A 216 21.87 -6.59 -10.40
N LEU A 217 23.20 -6.77 -10.33
CA LEU A 217 24.09 -5.87 -9.59
C LEU A 217 24.14 -4.47 -10.23
N GLU A 218 24.13 -4.40 -11.56
CA GLU A 218 24.05 -3.14 -12.31
C GLU A 218 22.72 -2.42 -12.08
N GLY A 219 21.60 -3.14 -12.15
CA GLY A 219 20.27 -2.58 -11.85
C GLY A 219 20.12 -2.10 -10.40
N GLY A 220 20.92 -2.65 -9.48
CA GLY A 220 21.04 -2.16 -8.10
C GLY A 220 22.04 -1.01 -7.91
N GLY A 221 22.68 -0.52 -8.98
CA GLY A 221 23.71 0.52 -8.92
C GLY A 221 25.02 0.10 -8.24
N LEU A 222 25.22 -1.20 -8.01
CA LEU A 222 26.36 -1.73 -7.25
C LEU A 222 27.62 -1.91 -8.10
N ILE A 223 27.47 -2.06 -9.41
CA ILE A 223 28.55 -2.13 -10.40
C ILE A 223 28.09 -1.45 -11.70
N SER A 224 29.03 -1.18 -12.61
CA SER A 224 28.73 -0.82 -14.00
C SER A 224 29.36 -1.86 -14.92
N VAL A 225 28.57 -2.40 -15.87
CA VAL A 225 28.97 -3.48 -16.76
C VAL A 225 29.50 -2.90 -18.06
N ASP A 226 30.83 -2.95 -18.22
CA ASP A 226 31.50 -2.46 -19.42
C ASP A 226 32.23 -3.59 -20.13
N ARG A 227 32.26 -3.54 -21.48
CA ARG A 227 32.89 -4.59 -22.30
C ARG A 227 34.37 -4.82 -22.00
N TRP A 228 35.08 -3.81 -21.49
CA TRP A 228 36.50 -3.88 -21.20
C TRP A 228 36.82 -4.35 -19.78
N LYS A 229 35.82 -4.45 -18.89
CA LYS A 229 36.00 -4.89 -17.51
C LYS A 229 36.10 -6.41 -17.43
N THR A 230 37.06 -6.88 -16.65
CA THR A 230 37.25 -8.29 -16.32
C THR A 230 36.36 -8.71 -15.16
N ASN A 231 36.18 -10.02 -14.94
CA ASN A 231 35.42 -10.52 -13.79
C ASN A 231 36.00 -10.02 -12.45
N GLY A 232 37.33 -9.94 -12.35
CA GLY A 232 38.03 -9.37 -11.20
C GLY A 232 37.80 -7.86 -11.00
N ASP A 233 37.54 -7.10 -12.07
CA ASP A 233 37.17 -5.68 -11.97
C ASP A 233 35.78 -5.52 -11.32
N TYR A 234 34.81 -6.40 -11.65
CA TYR A 234 33.48 -6.35 -11.04
C TYR A 234 33.51 -6.63 -9.53
N VAL A 235 34.31 -7.62 -9.09
CA VAL A 235 34.48 -7.92 -7.66
C VAL A 235 35.21 -6.78 -6.94
N ARG A 236 36.17 -6.11 -7.59
CA ARG A 236 36.84 -4.92 -7.05
C ARG A 236 35.91 -3.72 -6.97
N ALA A 237 35.04 -3.51 -7.94
CA ALA A 237 34.07 -2.42 -7.94
C ALA A 237 32.96 -2.59 -6.88
N LEU A 238 32.60 -3.82 -6.54
CA LEU A 238 31.52 -4.11 -5.59
C LEU A 238 31.89 -3.73 -4.14
N THR A 239 31.20 -2.75 -3.57
CA THR A 239 31.37 -2.25 -2.19
C THR A 239 30.36 -2.85 -1.18
N SER A 240 29.45 -3.70 -1.65
CA SER A 240 28.40 -4.34 -0.85
C SER A 240 28.91 -5.50 0.03
N PRO A 241 28.24 -5.83 1.15
CA PRO A 241 28.49 -7.08 1.90
C PRO A 241 28.40 -8.35 1.04
N LEU A 242 27.71 -8.29 -0.11
CA LEU A 242 27.63 -9.39 -1.09
C LEU A 242 28.96 -9.73 -1.79
N ARG A 243 30.02 -8.93 -1.59
CA ARG A 243 31.33 -9.11 -2.24
C ARG A 243 31.94 -10.49 -2.03
N GLY A 244 31.76 -11.09 -0.86
CA GLY A 244 32.24 -12.44 -0.56
C GLY A 244 31.54 -13.50 -1.42
N GLU A 245 30.21 -13.46 -1.45
CA GLU A 245 29.37 -14.37 -2.23
C GLU A 245 29.64 -14.23 -3.74
N VAL A 246 29.70 -12.99 -4.25
CA VAL A 246 29.96 -12.73 -5.67
C VAL A 246 31.37 -13.16 -6.09
N ARG A 247 32.38 -13.01 -5.23
CA ARG A 247 33.74 -13.48 -5.50
C ARG A 247 33.78 -14.99 -5.72
N GLU A 248 33.04 -15.74 -4.91
CA GLU A 248 33.01 -17.20 -5.03
C GLU A 248 32.32 -17.65 -6.32
N ILE A 249 31.21 -17.00 -6.68
CA ILE A 249 30.54 -17.24 -7.97
C ILE A 249 31.49 -16.95 -9.14
N VAL A 250 32.17 -15.79 -9.11
CA VAL A 250 33.15 -15.40 -10.14
C VAL A 250 34.26 -16.44 -10.26
N ARG A 251 34.81 -16.93 -9.14
CA ARG A 251 35.86 -17.96 -9.14
C ARG A 251 35.40 -19.24 -9.83
N LEU A 252 34.17 -19.68 -9.57
CA LEU A 252 33.59 -20.88 -10.20
C LEU A 252 33.37 -20.70 -11.71
N VAL A 253 32.90 -19.52 -12.12
CA VAL A 253 32.70 -19.16 -13.53
C VAL A 253 34.04 -19.09 -14.26
N GLU A 254 35.06 -18.46 -13.67
CA GLU A 254 36.40 -18.35 -14.26
C GLU A 254 37.06 -19.70 -14.49
N GLN A 255 36.91 -20.65 -13.54
CA GLN A 255 37.44 -22.01 -13.73
C GLN A 255 36.89 -22.68 -14.99
N VAL A 256 35.61 -22.47 -15.29
CA VAL A 256 34.98 -23.00 -16.50
C VAL A 256 35.41 -22.20 -17.73
N GLN A 257 35.42 -20.87 -17.65
CA GLN A 257 35.76 -20.00 -18.79
C GLN A 257 37.22 -20.14 -19.25
N PHE A 258 38.14 -20.39 -18.33
CA PHE A 258 39.57 -20.53 -18.62
C PHE A 258 40.04 -21.99 -18.68
N GLY A 259 39.11 -22.95 -18.64
CA GLY A 259 39.41 -24.38 -18.86
C GLY A 259 40.10 -25.09 -17.70
N ALA A 260 40.12 -24.50 -16.49
CA ALA A 260 40.60 -25.17 -15.29
C ALA A 260 39.60 -26.24 -14.78
N ALA A 261 38.35 -26.23 -15.27
CA ALA A 261 37.35 -27.23 -14.99
C ALA A 261 36.32 -27.37 -16.13
N SER A 262 35.66 -28.54 -16.21
CA SER A 262 34.56 -28.84 -17.13
C SER A 262 33.25 -28.14 -16.73
N ALA A 263 32.43 -27.79 -17.73
CA ALA A 263 31.06 -27.35 -17.53
C ALA A 263 30.13 -28.56 -17.39
N GLU A 264 29.73 -28.88 -16.17
CA GLU A 264 28.85 -30.02 -15.85
C GLU A 264 27.57 -29.54 -15.17
N ALA A 265 26.49 -30.33 -15.27
CA ALA A 265 25.17 -30.03 -14.70
C ALA A 265 25.25 -29.65 -13.21
N GLY A 266 25.99 -30.41 -12.39
CA GLY A 266 26.12 -30.14 -10.96
C GLY A 266 26.75 -28.78 -10.65
N ARG A 267 27.71 -28.35 -11.47
CA ARG A 267 28.36 -27.04 -11.33
C ARG A 267 27.43 -25.90 -11.72
N TYR A 268 26.68 -26.07 -12.82
CA TYR A 268 25.63 -25.12 -13.20
C TYR A 268 24.59 -24.95 -12.08
N GLN A 269 24.08 -26.05 -11.52
CA GLN A 269 23.07 -25.98 -10.45
C GLN A 269 23.60 -25.26 -9.20
N THR A 270 24.87 -25.48 -8.85
CA THR A 270 25.53 -24.78 -7.74
C THR A 270 25.60 -23.27 -7.99
N ILE A 271 26.05 -22.86 -9.18
CA ILE A 271 26.15 -21.44 -9.56
C ILE A 271 24.76 -20.79 -9.61
N ARG A 272 23.77 -21.48 -10.21
CA ARG A 272 22.38 -21.00 -10.29
C ARG A 272 21.78 -20.79 -8.91
N ALA A 273 21.94 -21.74 -7.98
CA ALA A 273 21.39 -21.60 -6.63
C ALA A 273 21.94 -20.35 -5.92
N GLN A 274 23.26 -20.11 -6.02
CA GLN A 274 23.91 -18.93 -5.44
C GLN A 274 23.42 -17.63 -6.08
N VAL A 275 23.32 -17.58 -7.41
CA VAL A 275 22.84 -16.37 -8.12
C VAL A 275 21.37 -16.08 -7.83
N VAL A 276 20.50 -17.09 -7.83
CA VAL A 276 19.07 -16.92 -7.55
C VAL A 276 18.87 -16.38 -6.14
N ALA A 277 19.61 -16.87 -5.14
CA ALA A 277 19.54 -16.37 -3.76
C ALA A 277 19.85 -14.86 -3.67
N ILE A 278 20.83 -14.37 -4.45
CA ILE A 278 21.17 -12.95 -4.51
C ILE A 278 20.05 -12.15 -5.22
N VAL A 279 19.50 -12.70 -6.30
CA VAL A 279 18.46 -12.03 -7.09
C VAL A 279 17.14 -11.91 -6.31
N THR A 280 16.74 -12.93 -5.55
CA THR A 280 15.43 -12.99 -4.86
C THR A 280 15.40 -12.26 -3.51
N ARG A 281 16.52 -12.13 -2.79
CA ARG A 281 16.58 -11.44 -1.48
C ARG A 281 16.01 -10.01 -1.51
N ALA A 282 16.15 -9.30 -2.62
CA ALA A 282 15.63 -7.94 -2.75
C ALA A 282 14.12 -7.88 -3.03
N ALA A 283 13.56 -8.87 -3.74
CA ALA A 283 12.12 -8.98 -3.94
C ALA A 283 11.41 -9.31 -2.61
N LEU A 284 12.04 -10.16 -1.78
CA LEU A 284 11.56 -10.47 -0.44
C LEU A 284 11.54 -9.23 0.48
N ALA A 285 12.56 -8.37 0.41
CA ALA A 285 12.60 -7.13 1.19
C ALA A 285 11.48 -6.13 0.81
N VAL A 286 11.12 -6.04 -0.48
CA VAL A 286 9.98 -5.21 -0.93
C VAL A 286 8.65 -5.83 -0.48
N ALA A 287 8.50 -7.15 -0.58
CA ALA A 287 7.30 -7.84 -0.08
C ALA A 287 7.15 -7.73 1.45
N LEU A 288 8.25 -7.77 2.20
CA LEU A 288 8.27 -7.54 3.64
C LEU A 288 7.94 -6.09 4.00
N ALA A 289 8.44 -5.10 3.25
CA ALA A 289 8.10 -3.70 3.47
C ALA A 289 6.61 -3.41 3.22
N LEU A 290 6.02 -4.04 2.20
CA LEU A 290 4.58 -3.95 1.93
C LEU A 290 3.73 -4.73 2.94
N GLY A 291 4.20 -5.91 3.38
CA GLY A 291 3.52 -6.72 4.39
C GLY A 291 3.58 -6.13 5.81
N LEU A 292 4.70 -5.50 6.18
CA LEU A 292 4.86 -4.81 7.47
C LEU A 292 4.11 -3.47 7.50
N GLY A 293 3.92 -2.81 6.35
CA GLY A 293 3.10 -1.61 6.25
C GLY A 293 1.63 -1.87 6.61
N ALA A 294 1.11 -3.07 6.34
CA ALA A 294 -0.25 -3.45 6.70
C ALA A 294 -0.43 -3.75 8.22
N GLN A 295 0.65 -4.12 8.93
CA GLN A 295 0.56 -4.46 10.36
C GLN A 295 0.78 -3.28 11.30
N THR A 296 1.30 -2.16 10.80
CA THR A 296 1.53 -0.96 11.63
C THR A 296 0.33 -0.01 11.72
N ALA A 297 -0.77 -0.36 11.04
CA ALA A 297 -2.04 0.38 11.12
C ALA A 297 -3.03 -0.20 12.15
N CYS A 298 -2.71 -1.34 12.77
CA CYS A 298 -3.51 -1.90 13.86
C CYS A 298 -3.05 -1.27 15.17
N ASP A 299 -3.96 -0.58 15.84
CA ASP A 299 -3.74 -0.03 17.18
C ASP A 299 -3.68 -1.21 18.17
N PRO A 300 -2.54 -1.46 18.86
CA PRO A 300 -2.40 -2.63 19.74
C PRO A 300 -3.33 -2.60 20.96
N ASP A 301 -3.95 -1.46 21.24
CA ASP A 301 -4.91 -1.27 22.34
C ASP A 301 -6.37 -1.51 21.91
N GLU A 302 -6.63 -1.95 20.67
CA GLU A 302 -7.98 -2.18 20.16
C GLU A 302 -8.61 -3.46 20.77
N ARG A 303 -9.72 -3.30 21.53
CA ARG A 303 -10.57 -4.43 21.96
C ARG A 303 -10.98 -5.22 20.69
N PRO A 304 -10.82 -6.57 20.66
CA PRO A 304 -11.04 -7.38 19.45
C PRO A 304 -12.38 -7.11 18.75
N ASP A 305 -13.43 -6.90 19.55
CA ASP A 305 -14.80 -6.77 19.09
C ASP A 305 -15.15 -5.34 18.64
N SER A 306 -14.34 -4.33 19.02
CA SER A 306 -14.56 -2.93 18.63
C SER A 306 -14.30 -2.66 17.15
N SER A 307 -13.60 -3.57 16.45
CA SER A 307 -13.37 -3.48 15.00
C SER A 307 -14.69 -3.51 14.19
N ALA A 308 -15.73 -4.16 14.73
CA ALA A 308 -17.07 -4.19 14.15
C ALA A 308 -17.74 -2.80 14.12
N LEU A 309 -17.21 -1.82 14.88
CA LEU A 309 -17.73 -0.45 14.97
C LEU A 309 -16.94 0.54 14.10
N ALA A 310 -16.07 0.07 13.20
CA ALA A 310 -15.21 0.91 12.36
C ALA A 310 -15.96 1.91 11.46
N GLY A 311 -17.22 1.65 11.13
CA GLY A 311 -18.07 2.57 10.36
C GLY A 311 -18.68 3.71 11.18
N LEU A 312 -18.46 3.74 12.50
CA LEU A 312 -18.99 4.77 13.40
C LEU A 312 -17.94 5.85 13.70
N GLY A 313 -18.39 7.10 13.78
CA GLY A 313 -17.50 8.24 14.04
C GLY A 313 -16.94 8.24 15.47
N THR A 314 -15.69 8.67 15.62
CA THR A 314 -15.00 8.86 16.92
C THR A 314 -14.99 10.30 17.42
N GLY A 315 -15.52 11.27 16.64
CA GLY A 315 -15.69 12.65 17.10
C GLY A 315 -16.86 12.81 18.09
N PRO A 316 -17.09 13.99 18.67
CA PRO A 316 -18.17 14.21 19.64
C PRO A 316 -19.56 13.87 19.07
N SER A 317 -19.85 14.25 17.82
CA SER A 317 -21.08 13.87 17.11
C SER A 317 -21.09 12.45 16.53
N GLY A 318 -20.03 11.66 16.74
CA GLY A 318 -19.95 10.26 16.31
C GLY A 318 -20.72 9.33 17.25
N GLN A 319 -20.72 8.02 16.98
CA GLN A 319 -21.51 7.03 17.74
C GLN A 319 -20.70 5.81 18.19
N ARG A 320 -19.38 5.78 17.90
CA ARG A 320 -18.56 4.63 18.22
C ARG A 320 -18.51 4.34 19.73
N ALA A 321 -18.43 5.38 20.55
CA ALA A 321 -18.39 5.22 22.01
C ALA A 321 -19.68 4.61 22.55
N VAL A 322 -20.82 4.88 21.91
CA VAL A 322 -22.10 4.25 22.28
C VAL A 322 -22.04 2.74 22.01
N GLY A 323 -21.54 2.33 20.85
CA GLY A 323 -21.34 0.91 20.56
C GLY A 323 -20.33 0.25 21.52
N GLU A 324 -19.22 0.91 21.83
CA GLU A 324 -18.22 0.39 22.77
C GLU A 324 -18.75 0.31 24.21
N LEU A 325 -19.61 1.23 24.63
CA LEU A 325 -20.33 1.17 25.90
C LEU A 325 -21.23 -0.07 25.94
N LEU A 326 -22.02 -0.33 24.90
CA LEU A 326 -22.89 -1.51 24.84
C LEU A 326 -22.10 -2.82 24.92
N LEU A 327 -20.95 -2.90 24.24
CA LEU A 327 -20.05 -4.06 24.34
C LEU A 327 -19.55 -4.28 25.78
N GLY A 328 -19.31 -3.22 26.54
CA GLY A 328 -18.92 -3.30 27.96
C GLY A 328 -20.00 -3.89 28.87
N PHE A 329 -21.25 -3.90 28.43
CA PHE A 329 -22.40 -4.46 29.14
C PHE A 329 -22.93 -5.78 28.55
N ASP A 330 -22.07 -6.48 27.78
CA ASP A 330 -22.35 -7.75 27.10
C ASP A 330 -23.48 -7.66 26.05
N ILE A 331 -23.68 -6.49 25.45
CA ILE A 331 -24.60 -6.29 24.33
C ILE A 331 -23.75 -6.21 23.06
N GLU A 332 -23.87 -7.19 22.17
CA GLU A 332 -23.14 -7.23 20.91
C GLU A 332 -23.49 -6.00 20.08
N ALA A 333 -22.49 -5.19 19.72
CA ALA A 333 -22.73 -3.98 18.95
C ALA A 333 -21.87 -3.96 17.70
N ARG A 334 -22.49 -3.70 16.53
CA ARG A 334 -21.78 -3.60 15.26
C ARG A 334 -22.34 -2.52 14.34
N TYR A 335 -21.49 -2.02 13.46
CA TYR A 335 -21.93 -1.21 12.32
C TYR A 335 -22.40 -2.12 11.19
N ARG A 336 -23.62 -1.90 10.67
CA ARG A 336 -24.13 -2.65 9.53
C ARG A 336 -23.48 -2.16 8.23
N ALA A 337 -22.68 -3.02 7.63
CA ALA A 337 -22.16 -2.83 6.27
C ALA A 337 -23.14 -3.33 5.19
N GLY A 338 -23.85 -4.44 5.47
CA GLY A 338 -24.80 -5.07 4.55
C GLY A 338 -26.06 -4.25 4.28
N ALA A 339 -26.83 -4.65 3.28
CA ALA A 339 -28.04 -3.96 2.87
C ALA A 339 -29.23 -4.25 3.82
N ILE A 340 -30.26 -3.41 3.81
CA ILE A 340 -31.44 -3.51 4.68
C ILE A 340 -32.35 -4.66 4.24
N GLU A 341 -32.24 -5.16 3.01
CA GLU A 341 -33.03 -6.29 2.55
C GLU A 341 -32.63 -7.63 3.23
N GLN A 342 -31.50 -7.66 3.93
CA GLN A 342 -30.99 -8.81 4.67
C GLN A 342 -31.35 -8.74 6.17
N LEU A 343 -32.59 -8.37 6.50
CA LEU A 343 -33.06 -8.28 7.89
C LEU A 343 -33.29 -9.64 8.55
N SER A 344 -33.63 -10.67 7.78
CA SER A 344 -34.01 -11.99 8.30
C SER A 344 -32.91 -12.74 9.06
N SER A 345 -31.66 -12.26 9.01
CA SER A 345 -30.54 -12.78 9.81
C SER A 345 -30.26 -11.96 11.07
N THR A 346 -31.00 -10.87 11.30
CA THR A 346 -30.76 -9.89 12.37
C THR A 346 -31.66 -10.20 13.54
N HIS A 347 -31.07 -10.40 14.70
CA HIS A 347 -31.80 -10.57 15.95
C HIS A 347 -31.52 -9.33 16.83
N GLY A 348 -32.42 -9.01 17.76
CA GLY A 348 -32.23 -7.84 18.64
C GLY A 348 -32.68 -6.50 18.05
N ALA A 349 -31.79 -5.50 18.04
CA ALA A 349 -32.12 -4.11 17.72
C ALA A 349 -31.38 -3.52 16.52
N ILE A 350 -32.08 -2.65 15.80
CA ILE A 350 -31.54 -1.84 14.71
C ILE A 350 -31.65 -0.37 15.08
N VAL A 351 -30.52 0.33 15.06
CA VAL A 351 -30.41 1.75 15.40
C VAL A 351 -30.20 2.56 14.12
N LEU A 352 -31.23 3.28 13.70
CA LEU A 352 -31.18 4.20 12.57
C LEU A 352 -30.58 5.54 13.00
N LEU A 353 -29.34 5.79 12.62
CA LEU A 353 -28.57 7.00 12.91
C LEU A 353 -28.94 8.18 12.00
N ALA A 354 -28.60 9.39 12.44
CA ALA A 354 -28.70 10.59 11.60
C ALA A 354 -27.96 10.41 10.27
N GLY A 355 -28.70 10.50 9.17
CA GLY A 355 -28.19 10.33 7.81
C GLY A 355 -28.55 9.01 7.15
N ALA A 356 -29.14 8.05 7.86
CA ALA A 356 -29.77 6.89 7.22
C ALA A 356 -30.85 7.37 6.25
N MET A 357 -30.69 7.04 4.97
CA MET A 357 -31.66 7.35 3.92
C MET A 357 -32.46 6.10 3.64
N LEU A 358 -33.72 6.11 4.06
CA LEU A 358 -34.66 5.00 3.86
C LEU A 358 -35.75 5.44 2.90
N ASP A 359 -36.03 4.62 1.91
CA ASP A 359 -37.21 4.82 1.07
C ASP A 359 -38.46 4.19 1.69
N LYS A 360 -39.58 4.25 0.98
CA LYS A 360 -40.85 3.70 1.48
C LYS A 360 -40.80 2.18 1.63
N GLU A 361 -40.07 1.49 0.76
CA GLU A 361 -39.97 0.04 0.72
C GLU A 361 -39.10 -0.45 1.89
N ASP A 362 -38.00 0.25 2.18
CA ASP A 362 -37.16 0.02 3.37
C ASP A 362 -37.95 0.16 4.68
N TRP A 363 -38.74 1.24 4.81
CA TRP A 363 -39.59 1.46 5.97
C TRP A 363 -40.65 0.37 6.14
N GLU A 364 -41.28 -0.07 5.05
CA GLU A 364 -42.23 -1.18 5.10
C GLU A 364 -41.57 -2.49 5.53
N LEU A 365 -40.33 -2.72 5.12
CA LEU A 365 -39.58 -3.91 5.49
C LEU A 365 -39.19 -3.88 6.97
N LEU A 366 -38.64 -2.77 7.47
CA LEU A 366 -38.27 -2.61 8.88
C LEU A 366 -39.47 -2.74 9.81
N LEU A 367 -40.61 -2.12 9.46
CA LEU A 367 -41.82 -2.22 10.27
C LEU A 367 -42.41 -3.64 10.28
N ARG A 368 -42.32 -4.38 9.17
CA ARG A 368 -42.69 -5.81 9.17
C ARG A 368 -41.76 -6.64 10.03
N TRP A 369 -40.44 -6.41 9.95
CA TRP A 369 -39.47 -7.09 10.83
C TRP A 369 -39.77 -6.84 12.32
N VAL A 370 -40.12 -5.60 12.69
CA VAL A 370 -40.57 -5.30 14.06
C VAL A 370 -41.86 -6.06 14.40
N GLU A 371 -42.88 -6.02 13.54
CA GLU A 371 -44.20 -6.62 13.80
C GLU A 371 -44.17 -8.17 13.81
N ASP A 372 -43.44 -8.78 12.87
CA ASP A 372 -43.47 -10.22 12.59
C ASP A 372 -42.35 -10.98 13.35
N ASP A 373 -41.18 -10.38 13.54
CA ASP A 373 -40.01 -11.03 14.15
C ASP A 373 -39.72 -10.52 15.58
N GLY A 374 -40.51 -9.57 16.10
CA GLY A 374 -40.36 -9.05 17.46
C GLY A 374 -39.14 -8.15 17.68
N GLY A 375 -38.51 -7.66 16.61
CA GLY A 375 -37.30 -6.83 16.69
C GLY A 375 -37.52 -5.46 17.33
N MET A 376 -36.42 -4.83 17.76
CA MET A 376 -36.44 -3.45 18.28
C MET A 376 -35.86 -2.46 17.26
N LEU A 377 -36.64 -1.48 16.83
CA LEU A 377 -36.19 -0.41 15.93
C LEU A 377 -36.01 0.90 16.70
N VAL A 378 -34.77 1.38 16.81
CA VAL A 378 -34.44 2.67 17.40
C VAL A 378 -34.24 3.72 16.29
N VAL A 379 -35.03 4.79 16.30
CA VAL A 379 -34.97 5.84 15.29
C VAL A 379 -34.49 7.15 15.91
N THR A 380 -33.34 7.63 15.43
CA THR A 380 -32.73 8.89 15.93
C THR A 380 -33.03 10.10 15.04
N ASN A 381 -33.53 9.87 13.82
CA ASN A 381 -33.91 10.92 12.89
C ASN A 381 -35.44 11.00 12.73
N SER A 382 -36.07 11.85 13.51
CA SER A 382 -37.53 12.01 13.55
C SER A 382 -38.12 12.82 12.37
N LEU A 383 -37.27 13.42 11.52
CA LEU A 383 -37.72 14.33 10.44
C LEU A 383 -38.43 13.63 9.26
N ALA A 384 -38.30 12.31 9.13
CA ALA A 384 -38.85 11.56 7.99
C ALA A 384 -39.47 10.22 8.43
N LEU A 385 -40.27 10.24 9.49
CA LEU A 385 -40.99 9.06 9.99
C LEU A 385 -42.18 8.71 9.08
N PRO A 386 -42.47 7.42 8.87
CA PRO A 386 -43.68 7.00 8.17
C PRO A 386 -44.92 7.35 9.00
N ARG A 387 -45.93 7.92 8.34
CA ARG A 387 -47.20 8.34 8.98
C ARG A 387 -47.92 7.20 9.72
N SER A 388 -47.64 5.94 9.39
CA SER A 388 -48.17 4.76 10.08
C SER A 388 -47.77 4.70 11.55
N LEU A 389 -46.60 5.27 11.91
CA LEU A 389 -46.16 5.39 13.29
C LEU A 389 -46.89 6.49 14.05
N GLY A 390 -47.58 7.42 13.38
CA GLY A 390 -48.33 8.50 14.05
C GLY A 390 -47.49 9.35 15.01
N ILE A 391 -46.17 9.40 14.80
CA ILE A 391 -45.23 10.22 15.54
C ILE A 391 -44.72 11.28 14.58
N GLU A 392 -44.86 12.55 14.95
CA GLU A 392 -44.38 13.69 14.16
C GLU A 392 -43.35 14.46 14.98
N SER A 393 -42.26 14.89 14.33
CA SER A 393 -41.25 15.73 14.96
C SER A 393 -41.66 17.20 14.87
N THR A 394 -41.72 17.88 16.01
CA THR A 394 -42.02 19.30 16.10
C THR A 394 -40.78 20.02 16.63
N ARG A 395 -40.45 21.18 16.06
CA ARG A 395 -39.34 21.98 16.60
C ARG A 395 -39.72 22.45 17.99
N ASP A 396 -38.82 22.26 18.94
CA ASP A 396 -39.02 22.77 20.29
C ASP A 396 -39.13 24.30 20.23
N SER A 397 -40.22 24.83 20.80
CA SER A 397 -40.44 26.27 20.89
C SER A 397 -39.60 26.91 21.99
N GLU A 398 -39.05 26.12 22.91
CA GLU A 398 -38.24 26.60 24.02
C GLU A 398 -36.75 26.67 23.66
N GLN A 399 -36.04 27.62 24.28
CA GLN A 399 -34.64 27.96 23.98
C GLN A 399 -33.69 27.66 25.14
N THR A 400 -34.07 26.79 26.08
CA THR A 400 -33.18 26.33 27.16
C THR A 400 -32.90 24.82 27.07
N PRO A 401 -31.61 24.41 27.05
CA PRO A 401 -31.22 23.02 27.27
C PRO A 401 -31.80 22.55 28.61
N LEU A 402 -32.43 21.38 28.63
CA LEU A 402 -33.27 20.98 29.76
C LEU A 402 -32.99 19.55 30.21
N ALA A 403 -33.14 19.33 31.51
CA ALA A 403 -33.26 18.00 32.08
C ALA A 403 -34.53 17.31 31.52
N LEU A 404 -34.44 16.03 31.20
CA LEU A 404 -35.60 15.24 30.79
C LEU A 404 -36.17 14.51 32.01
N GLU A 405 -37.48 14.33 32.05
CA GLU A 405 -38.16 13.52 33.06
C GLU A 405 -38.49 12.15 32.47
N HIS A 406 -38.34 11.09 33.26
CA HIS A 406 -38.93 9.79 32.93
C HIS A 406 -40.45 9.83 33.21
N ASP A 407 -41.27 9.50 32.22
CA ASP A 407 -42.73 9.39 32.39
C ASP A 407 -43.13 7.91 32.42
N GLY A 408 -42.82 7.23 33.51
CA GLY A 408 -43.09 5.80 33.68
C GLY A 408 -42.83 5.28 35.11
N TYR A 409 -43.22 4.03 35.35
CA TYR A 409 -42.93 3.28 36.59
C TYR A 409 -41.89 2.17 36.34
N ASP A 410 -41.06 2.35 35.32
CA ASP A 410 -40.13 1.31 34.88
C ASP A 410 -38.83 1.41 35.70
N ALA A 411 -38.61 0.42 36.55
CA ALA A 411 -37.50 0.38 37.50
C ALA A 411 -36.11 0.44 36.82
N TYR A 412 -36.04 0.21 35.50
CA TYR A 412 -34.82 0.39 34.72
C TYR A 412 -34.36 1.85 34.58
N PHE A 413 -35.28 2.79 34.79
CA PHE A 413 -35.04 4.21 34.57
C PHE A 413 -35.15 5.03 35.86
N ASP A 414 -35.49 4.39 36.98
CA ASP A 414 -35.56 5.04 38.29
C ASP A 414 -34.19 5.63 38.69
N GLU A 415 -34.21 6.81 39.32
CA GLU A 415 -33.05 7.53 39.88
C GLU A 415 -32.00 8.04 38.87
N LEU A 416 -32.22 7.90 37.56
CA LEU A 416 -31.32 8.44 36.55
C LEU A 416 -31.66 9.90 36.20
N GLU A 417 -30.62 10.71 36.02
CA GLU A 417 -30.74 12.07 35.47
C GLU A 417 -30.45 12.07 33.98
N TYR A 418 -31.24 12.77 33.17
CA TYR A 418 -31.04 12.82 31.72
C TYR A 418 -30.98 14.25 31.22
N ALA A 419 -30.20 14.46 30.17
CA ALA A 419 -30.12 15.77 29.53
C ALA A 419 -29.90 15.63 28.03
N ALA A 420 -30.66 16.42 27.28
CA ALA A 420 -30.51 16.53 25.83
C ALA A 420 -30.45 18.00 25.40
N PRO A 421 -29.69 18.33 24.34
CA PRO A 421 -29.61 19.69 23.86
C PRO A 421 -30.95 20.21 23.33
N LEU A 422 -30.96 21.49 22.96
CA LEU A 422 -32.09 22.07 22.25
C LEU A 422 -32.23 21.46 20.85
N GLY A 423 -33.46 21.15 20.48
CA GLY A 423 -33.74 20.47 19.24
C GLY A 423 -35.23 20.34 18.94
N TYR A 424 -35.67 19.10 18.92
CA TYR A 424 -37.03 18.72 18.54
C TYR A 424 -37.72 18.04 19.72
N THR A 425 -39.03 18.02 19.66
CA THR A 425 -39.91 17.20 20.48
C THR A 425 -40.79 16.35 19.57
N LEU A 426 -41.48 15.37 20.13
CA LEU A 426 -42.35 14.45 19.42
C LEU A 426 -43.81 14.77 19.74
N GLU A 427 -44.65 14.82 18.72
CA GLU A 427 -46.09 14.81 18.84
C GLU A 427 -46.61 13.40 18.53
N VAL A 428 -47.31 12.80 19.50
CA VAL A 428 -47.86 11.45 19.36
C VAL A 428 -49.35 11.54 19.04
N ARG A 429 -49.73 11.02 17.87
CA ARG A 429 -51.15 10.84 17.53
C ARG A 429 -51.66 9.53 18.11
N MET A 430 -52.54 9.65 19.11
CA MET A 430 -53.16 8.51 19.81
C MET A 430 -53.99 7.57 18.92
N SER A 431 -54.33 7.96 17.69
CA SER A 431 -55.10 7.13 16.76
C SER A 431 -54.25 6.14 15.94
N ALA A 432 -52.93 6.10 16.15
CA ALA A 432 -52.03 5.24 15.40
C ALA A 432 -51.83 3.88 16.10
N ARG A 433 -51.34 2.87 15.37
CA ARG A 433 -51.25 1.47 15.85
C ARG A 433 -50.31 1.32 17.04
N GLY A 434 -50.64 0.44 17.99
CA GLY A 434 -49.76 0.00 19.08
C GLY A 434 -49.98 0.72 20.42
N GLU A 435 -49.51 0.10 21.50
CA GLU A 435 -49.41 0.76 22.81
C GLU A 435 -48.24 1.73 22.78
N THR A 436 -48.44 2.95 23.29
CA THR A 436 -47.42 4.01 23.27
C THR A 436 -47.06 4.41 24.69
N ASP A 437 -45.76 4.51 24.93
CA ASP A 437 -45.14 4.82 26.22
C ASP A 437 -44.14 5.96 26.02
N GLU A 438 -44.26 7.01 26.83
CA GLU A 438 -43.46 8.23 26.71
C GLU A 438 -42.24 8.11 27.65
N LEU A 439 -41.20 7.41 27.19
CA LEU A 439 -40.04 7.10 28.03
C LEU A 439 -39.34 8.33 28.62
N LEU A 440 -39.15 9.37 27.80
CA LEU A 440 -38.57 10.64 28.23
C LEU A 440 -39.43 11.78 27.74
N VAL A 441 -39.74 12.72 28.62
CA VAL A 441 -40.50 13.93 28.30
C VAL A 441 -39.67 15.17 28.65
N ARG A 442 -39.78 16.20 27.83
CA ARG A 442 -39.31 17.53 28.17
C ARG A 442 -40.41 18.19 29.02
N PRO A 443 -40.13 18.56 30.28
CA PRO A 443 -41.09 19.31 31.07
C PRO A 443 -41.27 20.68 30.40
N GLY A 444 -42.52 21.09 30.21
CA GLY A 444 -42.83 22.41 29.66
C GLY A 444 -42.55 23.52 30.67
N PRO A 445 -42.76 24.77 30.26
CA PRO A 445 -42.51 25.91 31.12
C PRO A 445 -43.43 25.82 32.33
N ASP A 446 -42.84 25.74 33.52
CA ASP A 446 -43.56 25.79 34.79
C ASP A 446 -44.54 26.97 34.80
N LEU A 447 -45.81 26.71 34.53
CA LEU A 447 -46.90 27.66 34.76
C LEU A 447 -47.28 27.75 36.24
N TRP A 448 -46.42 27.24 37.13
CA TRP A 448 -46.60 27.19 38.58
C TRP A 448 -45.94 28.34 39.33
N ALA A 449 -45.80 29.51 38.68
CA ALA A 449 -45.77 30.77 39.42
C ALA A 449 -47.21 31.16 39.79
N ASP A 450 -47.73 30.49 40.82
CA ASP A 450 -48.80 31.00 41.69
C ASP A 450 -50.24 30.93 41.13
N THR A 451 -50.89 29.75 41.14
CA THR A 451 -52.33 29.68 41.49
C THR A 451 -52.84 28.24 41.68
N ALA A 452 -53.40 27.98 42.86
CA ALA A 452 -54.13 26.77 43.20
C ALA A 452 -55.49 26.71 42.47
N LEU A 453 -55.55 26.24 41.22
CA LEU A 453 -56.81 25.85 40.56
C LEU A 453 -56.61 24.69 39.57
N THR A 454 -57.17 23.53 39.92
CA THR A 454 -57.88 22.56 39.07
C THR A 454 -57.54 22.45 37.57
N GLN A 455 -57.03 21.27 37.19
CA GLN A 455 -57.24 20.60 35.90
C GLN A 455 -57.15 21.51 34.66
N LEU A 456 -55.95 21.96 34.34
CA LEU A 456 -55.64 22.30 32.95
C LEU A 456 -55.29 21.01 32.19
N PRO A 457 -55.66 20.90 30.90
CA PRO A 457 -55.33 19.74 30.07
C PRO A 457 -53.81 19.60 29.96
N SER A 458 -53.34 18.36 29.88
CA SER A 458 -51.94 17.89 29.88
C SER A 458 -51.06 18.36 28.71
N THR A 459 -51.29 19.54 28.15
CA THR A 459 -50.62 20.08 26.96
C THR A 459 -49.26 20.72 27.23
N GLU A 460 -48.63 20.44 28.38
CA GLU A 460 -47.35 21.07 28.80
C GLU A 460 -46.19 20.08 28.91
N ARG A 461 -46.36 18.81 28.57
CA ARG A 461 -45.24 17.86 28.45
C ARG A 461 -45.02 17.55 26.98
N ALA A 462 -43.78 17.70 26.53
CA ALA A 462 -43.43 17.44 25.15
C ALA A 462 -42.60 16.15 25.09
N PRO A 463 -43.15 15.04 24.57
CA PRO A 463 -42.43 13.78 24.47
C PRO A 463 -41.10 13.95 23.74
N TYR A 464 -40.06 13.31 24.24
CA TYR A 464 -38.71 13.38 23.69
C TYR A 464 -38.23 11.99 23.24
N VAL A 465 -38.47 10.96 24.04
CA VAL A 465 -38.34 9.56 23.60
C VAL A 465 -39.67 8.87 23.76
N VAL A 466 -40.15 8.26 22.68
CA VAL A 466 -41.41 7.52 22.65
C VAL A 466 -41.12 6.08 22.26
N ARG A 467 -41.58 5.13 23.08
CA ARG A 467 -41.58 3.70 22.80
C ARG A 467 -42.97 3.29 22.34
N ARG A 468 -43.04 2.54 21.25
CA ARG A 468 -44.29 2.00 20.72
C ARG A 468 -44.16 0.51 20.49
N GLN A 469 -45.05 -0.26 21.09
CA GLN A 469 -45.12 -1.71 20.87
C GLN A 469 -45.95 -2.01 19.61
N LEU A 470 -45.43 -2.87 18.75
CA LEU A 470 -46.02 -3.29 17.49
C LEU A 470 -45.98 -4.82 17.38
N GLY A 471 -47.02 -5.40 16.77
CA GLY A 471 -47.12 -6.84 16.56
C GLY A 471 -47.50 -7.64 17.81
N ASP A 472 -47.79 -8.91 17.61
CA ASP A 472 -48.13 -9.86 18.69
C ASP A 472 -46.87 -10.46 19.35
N GLU A 473 -45.73 -10.43 18.66
CA GLU A 473 -44.42 -10.92 19.13
C GLU A 473 -43.69 -9.91 20.04
N GLY A 474 -44.33 -8.77 20.36
CA GLY A 474 -43.79 -7.79 21.31
C GLY A 474 -42.71 -6.87 20.74
N GLY A 475 -42.60 -6.76 19.41
CA GLY A 475 -41.65 -5.85 18.76
C GLY A 475 -41.87 -4.39 19.12
N GLN A 476 -40.82 -3.59 19.04
CA GLN A 476 -40.85 -2.22 19.56
C GLN A 476 -40.21 -1.22 18.59
N VAL A 477 -40.79 -0.03 18.51
CA VAL A 477 -40.19 1.13 17.85
C VAL A 477 -39.95 2.21 18.88
N VAL A 478 -38.68 2.56 19.10
CA VAL A 478 -38.27 3.65 19.97
C VAL A 478 -37.83 4.82 19.12
N VAL A 479 -38.51 5.96 19.26
CA VAL A 479 -38.23 7.17 18.48
C VAL A 479 -37.65 8.22 19.41
N PHE A 480 -36.49 8.75 19.07
CA PHE A 480 -35.90 9.92 19.69
C PHE A 480 -36.30 11.16 18.89
N ALA A 481 -36.57 12.26 19.60
CA ALA A 481 -36.90 13.51 18.97
C ALA A 481 -35.75 14.06 18.12
N ASP A 482 -34.51 13.86 18.58
CA ASP A 482 -33.32 14.30 17.86
C ASP A 482 -32.19 13.24 17.93
N PRO A 483 -31.14 13.39 17.10
CA PRO A 483 -30.12 12.37 17.03
C PRO A 483 -29.03 12.49 18.09
N TYR A 484 -29.10 13.47 18.98
CA TYR A 484 -27.99 13.83 19.84
C TYR A 484 -27.77 12.77 20.92
N MET A 485 -28.82 12.20 21.52
CA MET A 485 -28.68 11.23 22.62
C MET A 485 -27.87 9.98 22.29
N LEU A 486 -27.75 9.60 21.02
CA LEU A 486 -26.90 8.48 20.58
C LEU A 486 -25.54 8.93 20.06
N THR A 487 -25.03 10.08 20.52
CA THR A 487 -23.68 10.57 20.17
C THR A 487 -22.66 10.32 21.27
N ASN A 488 -21.38 10.29 20.93
CA ASN A 488 -20.28 10.14 21.87
C ASN A 488 -20.32 11.24 22.95
N ALA A 489 -20.62 12.49 22.56
CA ALA A 489 -20.74 13.59 23.50
C ALA A 489 -21.90 13.42 24.50
N ALA A 490 -22.99 12.74 24.12
CA ALA A 490 -24.12 12.51 24.99
C ALA A 490 -23.74 11.66 26.21
N LEU A 491 -22.81 10.71 26.05
CA LEU A 491 -22.34 9.83 27.11
C LEU A 491 -21.60 10.58 28.24
N LEU A 492 -21.16 11.81 27.98
CA LEU A 492 -20.46 12.63 28.97
C LEU A 492 -21.43 13.35 29.91
N VAL A 493 -22.71 13.48 29.54
CA VAL A 493 -23.67 14.36 30.22
C VAL A 493 -24.69 13.53 30.99
N ALA A 494 -24.89 13.88 32.26
CA ALA A 494 -25.84 13.22 33.16
C ALA A 494 -25.68 11.67 33.14
N ASP A 495 -26.77 10.92 33.21
CA ASP A 495 -26.81 9.46 33.18
C ASP A 495 -27.24 8.89 31.82
N ASN A 496 -27.02 9.65 30.74
CA ASN A 496 -27.42 9.24 29.38
C ASN A 496 -26.83 7.88 28.97
N GLY A 497 -25.61 7.55 29.42
CA GLY A 497 -25.01 6.24 29.18
C GLY A 497 -25.78 5.09 29.85
N ALA A 498 -26.17 5.26 31.11
CA ALA A 498 -26.97 4.27 31.83
C ALA A 498 -28.36 4.11 31.19
N PHE A 499 -28.98 5.22 30.77
CA PHE A 499 -30.23 5.21 30.03
C PHE A 499 -30.16 4.33 28.78
N LEU A 500 -29.13 4.50 27.93
CA LEU A 500 -29.01 3.73 26.69
C LEU A 500 -28.82 2.24 26.96
N VAL A 501 -27.99 1.87 27.94
CA VAL A 501 -27.81 0.47 28.33
C VAL A 501 -29.12 -0.13 28.84
N ASN A 502 -29.82 0.60 29.72
CA ASN A 502 -31.09 0.16 30.30
C ASN A 502 -32.22 0.10 29.27
N LEU A 503 -32.19 0.96 28.26
CA LEU A 503 -33.11 0.91 27.13
C LEU A 503 -33.03 -0.44 26.41
N PHE A 504 -31.83 -0.89 26.04
CA PHE A 504 -31.65 -2.17 25.36
C PHE A 504 -31.88 -3.38 26.30
N ARG A 505 -31.46 -3.30 27.56
CA ARG A 505 -31.72 -4.36 28.55
C ARG A 505 -33.20 -4.54 28.87
N SER A 506 -33.96 -3.44 29.00
CA SER A 506 -35.41 -3.49 29.25
C SER A 506 -36.19 -4.16 28.12
N ALA A 507 -35.62 -4.15 26.91
CA ALA A 507 -36.16 -4.82 25.73
C ALA A 507 -35.56 -6.22 25.50
N GLU A 508 -34.77 -6.74 26.44
CA GLU A 508 -34.07 -8.03 26.35
C GLU A 508 -33.21 -8.16 25.07
N VAL A 509 -32.63 -7.05 24.61
CA VAL A 509 -31.78 -7.00 23.41
C VAL A 509 -30.34 -7.35 23.78
N ASP A 510 -29.81 -8.37 23.10
CA ASP A 510 -28.44 -8.86 23.19
C ASP A 510 -27.58 -8.45 21.98
N GLU A 511 -28.19 -8.06 20.86
CA GLU A 511 -27.51 -7.65 19.62
C GLU A 511 -28.04 -6.31 19.10
N VAL A 512 -27.14 -5.38 18.76
CA VAL A 512 -27.44 -4.02 18.29
C VAL A 512 -26.66 -3.72 17.02
N GLU A 513 -27.37 -3.32 15.98
CA GLU A 513 -26.78 -2.89 14.72
C GLU A 513 -27.04 -1.43 14.40
N PHE A 514 -25.96 -0.69 14.16
CA PHE A 514 -26.04 0.71 13.76
C PHE A 514 -26.11 0.86 12.25
N VAL A 515 -27.11 1.62 11.78
CA VAL A 515 -27.37 1.92 10.38
C VAL A 515 -27.20 3.43 10.15
N ASN A 516 -26.41 3.83 9.17
CA ASN A 516 -26.24 5.23 8.79
C ASN A 516 -26.35 5.41 7.26
N GLY A 517 -26.05 6.61 6.76
CA GLY A 517 -26.13 6.90 5.32
C GLY A 517 -25.14 6.14 4.43
N TYR A 518 -24.20 5.40 5.02
CA TYR A 518 -23.22 4.56 4.33
C TYR A 518 -23.53 3.06 4.48
N THR A 519 -24.62 2.68 5.15
CA THR A 519 -25.07 1.29 5.20
C THR A 519 -25.47 0.82 3.80
N GLY A 520 -25.04 -0.38 3.41
CA GLY A 520 -25.16 -0.88 2.03
C GLY A 520 -24.15 -0.28 1.04
N ALA A 521 -23.34 0.72 1.43
CA ALA A 521 -22.22 1.19 0.63
C ALA A 521 -20.95 0.33 0.84
N GLY A 522 -20.88 -0.34 2.00
CA GLY A 522 -19.92 -1.41 2.25
C GLY A 522 -20.17 -2.56 1.29
N ALA A 523 -19.08 -3.18 0.83
CA ALA A 523 -19.17 -4.33 -0.05
C ALA A 523 -18.51 -5.50 0.65
N ASP A 524 -19.20 -6.64 0.68
CA ASP A 524 -18.71 -7.86 1.33
C ASP A 524 -17.53 -8.47 0.56
N ASP A 525 -17.35 -8.06 -0.71
CA ASP A 525 -16.22 -8.43 -1.53
C ASP A 525 -15.51 -7.23 -2.22
N PRO A 526 -14.20 -7.36 -2.51
CA PRO A 526 -13.41 -6.28 -3.12
C PRO A 526 -13.92 -5.82 -4.50
N PHE A 527 -14.56 -6.70 -5.27
CA PHE A 527 -15.08 -6.38 -6.60
C PHE A 527 -16.37 -5.58 -6.52
N GLU A 528 -17.23 -5.91 -5.58
CA GLU A 528 -18.42 -5.16 -5.26
C GLU A 528 -18.06 -3.77 -4.72
N SER A 529 -16.98 -3.63 -3.94
CA SER A 529 -16.46 -2.33 -3.50
C SER A 529 -16.04 -1.46 -4.69
N VAL A 530 -15.29 -2.03 -5.64
CA VAL A 530 -14.87 -1.34 -6.87
C VAL A 530 -16.07 -0.95 -7.74
N ARG A 531 -17.11 -1.80 -7.77
CA ARG A 531 -18.35 -1.54 -8.50
C ARG A 531 -19.16 -0.41 -7.86
N ASN A 532 -19.35 -0.45 -6.55
CA ASN A 532 -20.10 0.53 -5.77
C ASN A 532 -19.42 1.91 -5.78
N ALA A 533 -18.08 1.93 -5.70
CA ALA A 533 -17.27 3.14 -5.85
C ALA A 533 -17.26 3.71 -7.30
N LYS A 534 -17.92 3.04 -8.26
CA LYS A 534 -17.92 3.39 -9.70
C LYS A 534 -16.50 3.49 -10.30
N LEU A 535 -15.52 2.85 -9.68
CA LEU A 535 -14.12 2.84 -10.10
C LEU A 535 -13.86 1.83 -11.23
N GLY A 536 -14.86 1.05 -11.64
CA GLY A 536 -14.72 0.06 -12.71
C GLY A 536 -14.16 0.63 -14.02
N ALA A 537 -14.54 1.87 -14.38
CA ALA A 537 -14.00 2.54 -15.57
C ALA A 537 -12.51 2.88 -15.41
N LEU A 538 -12.09 3.31 -14.21
CA LEU A 538 -10.68 3.60 -13.91
C LEU A 538 -9.83 2.33 -13.96
N PHE A 539 -10.30 1.23 -13.34
CA PHE A 539 -9.61 -0.06 -13.41
C PHE A 539 -9.52 -0.59 -14.84
N LEU A 540 -10.58 -0.44 -15.64
CA LEU A 540 -10.57 -0.80 -17.05
C LEU A 540 -9.56 0.05 -17.83
N GLN A 541 -9.51 1.36 -17.59
CA GLN A 541 -8.50 2.23 -18.20
C GLN A 541 -7.09 1.84 -17.80
N LEU A 542 -6.86 1.49 -16.52
CA LEU A 542 -5.56 1.04 -16.03
C LEU A 542 -5.15 -0.30 -16.66
N LEU A 543 -6.08 -1.25 -16.74
CA LEU A 543 -5.87 -2.53 -17.42
C LEU A 543 -5.62 -2.34 -18.92
N LEU A 544 -6.35 -1.45 -19.58
CA LEU A 544 -6.13 -1.11 -20.98
C LEU A 544 -4.75 -0.46 -21.18
N PHE A 545 -4.38 0.46 -20.29
CA PHE A 545 -3.06 1.09 -20.31
C PHE A 545 -1.95 0.06 -20.10
N LEU A 546 -2.09 -0.83 -19.12
CA LEU A 546 -1.17 -1.95 -18.90
C LEU A 546 -1.11 -2.89 -20.10
N ALA A 547 -2.25 -3.20 -20.73
CA ALA A 547 -2.31 -4.03 -21.92
C ALA A 547 -1.63 -3.35 -23.12
N VAL A 548 -1.83 -2.04 -23.32
CA VAL A 548 -1.14 -1.23 -24.33
C VAL A 548 0.36 -1.18 -24.04
N LEU A 549 0.77 -1.00 -22.79
CA LEU A 549 2.17 -1.03 -22.38
C LEU A 549 2.79 -2.41 -22.65
N TYR A 550 2.10 -3.49 -22.29
CA TYR A 550 2.54 -4.86 -22.57
C TYR A 550 2.57 -5.14 -24.07
N ALA A 551 1.63 -4.63 -24.86
CA ALA A 551 1.65 -4.77 -26.30
C ALA A 551 2.79 -3.95 -26.93
N ALA A 552 3.02 -2.74 -26.46
CA ALA A 552 4.08 -1.85 -26.93
C ALA A 552 5.48 -2.36 -26.58
N VAL A 553 5.64 -3.01 -25.42
CA VAL A 553 6.92 -3.58 -24.97
C VAL A 553 7.10 -5.03 -25.44
N GLY A 554 6.01 -5.78 -25.63
CA GLY A 554 6.01 -7.23 -25.82
C GLY A 554 5.63 -7.73 -27.21
N VAL A 555 5.11 -6.90 -28.12
CA VAL A 555 4.88 -7.30 -29.51
C VAL A 555 6.16 -7.03 -30.30
N PRO A 556 6.92 -8.07 -30.70
CA PRO A 556 8.09 -7.87 -31.53
C PRO A 556 7.63 -7.31 -32.88
N PHE A 557 7.99 -6.06 -33.19
CA PHE A 557 7.69 -5.38 -34.46
C PHE A 557 8.29 -6.07 -35.71
N ALA A 558 8.97 -7.22 -35.55
CA ALA A 558 9.47 -8.06 -36.62
C ALA A 558 9.46 -9.53 -36.21
N ARG A 559 9.39 -10.46 -37.19
CA ARG A 559 9.64 -11.90 -36.96
C ARG A 559 10.92 -12.05 -36.14
N LEU A 560 10.80 -12.63 -34.95
CA LEU A 560 11.92 -13.04 -34.10
C LEU A 560 12.83 -13.94 -34.93
N ARG A 561 13.89 -13.36 -35.49
CA ARG A 561 15.00 -14.09 -36.07
C ARG A 561 15.88 -14.51 -34.92
N ASP A 562 16.15 -15.81 -34.81
CA ASP A 562 17.21 -16.30 -33.93
C ASP A 562 18.47 -15.45 -34.19
N PRO A 563 19.01 -14.77 -33.16
CA PRO A 563 20.28 -14.07 -33.33
C PRO A 563 21.29 -15.13 -33.77
N GLN A 564 21.94 -14.91 -34.93
CA GLN A 564 22.95 -15.84 -35.39
C GLN A 564 23.95 -16.03 -34.27
N ARG A 565 24.01 -17.28 -33.77
CA ARG A 565 24.85 -17.70 -32.64
C ARG A 565 26.21 -17.03 -32.77
N GLN A 566 26.52 -16.11 -31.85
CA GLN A 566 27.91 -15.74 -31.63
C GLN A 566 28.57 -16.95 -30.97
N ARG A 567 29.03 -17.90 -31.81
CA ARG A 567 30.09 -18.83 -31.43
C ARG A 567 31.19 -17.94 -30.82
N ARG A 568 31.52 -18.18 -29.53
CA ARG A 568 32.51 -17.42 -28.78
C ARG A 568 33.69 -17.05 -29.67
N ARG A 569 33.97 -15.75 -29.72
CA ARG A 569 35.16 -15.16 -30.31
C ARG A 569 36.37 -15.99 -29.86
N SER A 570 36.94 -16.73 -30.81
CA SER A 570 38.07 -17.65 -30.59
C SER A 570 39.16 -16.98 -29.76
N PHE A 571 39.91 -17.73 -28.95
CA PHE A 571 41.16 -17.31 -28.31
C PHE A 571 42.05 -16.41 -29.21
N ALA A 572 42.02 -16.65 -30.53
CA ALA A 572 42.68 -15.82 -31.53
C ALA A 572 42.27 -14.33 -31.51
N GLU A 573 41.03 -13.98 -31.15
CA GLU A 573 40.59 -12.58 -31.06
C GLU A 573 41.14 -11.91 -29.80
N HIS A 574 41.18 -12.61 -28.65
CA HIS A 574 41.85 -12.11 -27.45
C HIS A 574 43.35 -11.89 -27.71
N VAL A 575 44.02 -12.83 -28.37
CA VAL A 575 45.43 -12.71 -28.76
C VAL A 575 45.63 -11.55 -29.75
N ARG A 576 44.73 -11.35 -30.73
CA ARG A 576 44.78 -10.21 -31.65
C ARG A 576 44.59 -8.88 -30.93
N THR A 577 43.64 -8.79 -30.00
CA THR A 577 43.42 -7.57 -29.21
C THR A 577 44.62 -7.26 -28.31
N LEU A 578 45.20 -8.28 -27.67
CA LEU A 578 46.42 -8.12 -26.88
C LEU A 578 47.59 -7.66 -27.76
N GLY A 579 47.74 -8.24 -28.96
CA GLY A 579 48.72 -7.81 -29.95
C GLY A 579 48.52 -6.36 -30.40
N GLN A 580 47.28 -5.93 -30.64
CA GLN A 580 46.95 -4.54 -30.95
C GLN A 580 47.31 -3.58 -29.81
N ARG A 581 47.08 -3.98 -28.54
CA ARG A 581 47.48 -3.17 -27.38
C ARG A 581 48.99 -2.98 -27.29
N TYR A 582 49.77 -4.04 -27.51
CA TYR A 582 51.23 -3.92 -27.54
C TYR A 582 51.73 -3.07 -28.73
N ALA A 583 51.06 -3.17 -29.89
CA ALA A 583 51.37 -2.34 -31.05
C ALA A 583 51.08 -0.85 -30.77
N GLN A 584 49.93 -0.53 -30.18
CA GLN A 584 49.57 0.84 -29.77
C GLN A 584 50.56 1.41 -28.76
N ALA A 585 50.99 0.59 -27.78
CA ALA A 585 51.98 0.97 -26.79
C ALA A 585 53.42 1.05 -27.35
N ARG A 586 53.62 0.74 -28.64
CA ARG A 586 54.93 0.62 -29.29
C ARG A 586 55.90 -0.28 -28.52
N ALA A 587 55.38 -1.32 -27.86
CA ALA A 587 56.10 -2.21 -26.94
C ALA A 587 56.71 -3.44 -27.67
N ALA A 588 57.14 -3.27 -28.92
CA ALA A 588 57.59 -4.39 -29.76
C ALA A 588 58.81 -5.12 -29.17
N ARG A 589 59.76 -4.39 -28.56
CA ARG A 589 60.96 -4.97 -27.93
C ARG A 589 60.60 -5.84 -26.73
N TYR A 590 59.63 -5.40 -25.94
CA TYR A 590 59.12 -6.14 -24.79
C TYR A 590 58.47 -7.47 -25.22
N VAL A 591 57.60 -7.43 -26.24
CA VAL A 591 56.96 -8.64 -26.80
C VAL A 591 58.00 -9.59 -27.37
N ALA A 592 59.00 -9.08 -28.10
CA ALA A 592 60.08 -9.90 -28.65
C ALA A 592 60.96 -10.53 -27.55
N GLY A 593 61.17 -9.85 -26.42
CA GLY A 593 61.82 -10.40 -25.24
C GLY A 593 61.03 -11.53 -24.59
N LEU A 594 59.72 -11.35 -24.40
CA LEU A 594 58.82 -12.40 -23.88
C LEU A 594 58.81 -13.62 -24.81
N TYR A 595 58.73 -13.40 -26.12
CA TYR A 595 58.77 -14.47 -27.11
C TYR A 595 60.12 -15.19 -27.10
N SER A 596 61.24 -14.45 -27.00
CA SER A 596 62.58 -15.02 -26.92
C SER A 596 62.77 -15.88 -25.68
N ALA A 597 62.26 -15.43 -24.52
CA ALA A 597 62.28 -16.22 -23.29
C ALA A 597 61.52 -17.53 -23.45
N TRP A 598 60.27 -17.46 -23.93
CA TRP A 598 59.45 -18.64 -24.19
C TRP A 598 60.10 -19.60 -25.21
N ALA A 599 60.62 -19.08 -26.32
CA ALA A 599 61.25 -19.88 -27.37
C ALA A 599 62.50 -20.60 -26.86
N LEU A 600 63.37 -19.90 -26.12
CA LEU A 600 64.57 -20.49 -25.52
C LEU A 600 64.23 -21.61 -24.53
N ASP A 601 63.21 -21.40 -23.68
CA ASP A 601 62.79 -22.40 -22.70
C ASP A 601 62.20 -23.64 -23.41
N ARG A 602 61.40 -23.45 -24.47
CA ARG A 602 60.86 -24.57 -25.28
C ARG A 602 61.94 -25.34 -26.03
N LEU A 603 62.92 -24.65 -26.62
CA LEU A 603 64.05 -25.30 -27.29
C LEU A 603 64.88 -26.12 -26.30
N ARG A 604 65.09 -25.61 -25.08
CA ARG A 604 65.80 -26.35 -24.01
C ARG A 604 65.03 -27.58 -23.55
N GLU A 605 63.74 -27.43 -23.25
CA GLU A 605 62.88 -28.54 -22.81
C GLU A 605 62.90 -29.70 -23.82
N ARG A 606 62.94 -29.38 -25.12
CA ARG A 606 62.89 -30.39 -26.19
C ARG A 606 64.22 -31.04 -26.51
N LEU A 607 65.30 -30.26 -26.58
CA LEU A 607 66.57 -30.74 -27.08
C LEU A 607 67.57 -31.11 -25.98
N LEU A 608 67.38 -30.59 -24.77
CA LEU A 608 68.28 -30.81 -23.64
C LEU A 608 67.51 -31.07 -22.33
N PRO A 609 66.68 -32.13 -22.24
CA PRO A 609 66.04 -32.49 -20.98
C PRO A 609 67.11 -32.96 -19.97
N GLY A 610 67.45 -32.09 -19.01
CA GLY A 610 67.97 -32.52 -17.71
C GLY A 610 69.47 -32.40 -17.39
N SER A 611 70.36 -31.79 -18.19
CA SER A 611 71.75 -31.59 -17.68
C SER A 611 72.65 -30.54 -18.35
N ALA A 612 72.47 -30.15 -19.60
CA ALA A 612 73.35 -29.14 -20.22
C ALA A 612 72.75 -27.73 -20.10
N ARG A 613 73.28 -26.90 -19.19
CA ARG A 613 72.92 -25.48 -19.08
C ARG A 613 73.90 -24.63 -19.89
N GLY A 614 73.38 -23.85 -20.85
CA GLY A 614 74.18 -22.91 -21.65
C GLY A 614 73.64 -22.77 -23.06
N LEU A 615 74.05 -21.69 -23.76
CA LEU A 615 73.66 -21.47 -25.16
C LEU A 615 74.46 -22.36 -26.12
N LEU A 616 75.72 -22.71 -25.79
CA LEU A 616 76.58 -23.52 -26.65
C LEU A 616 76.08 -24.97 -26.83
N PRO A 617 75.73 -25.73 -25.77
CA PRO A 617 75.15 -27.06 -25.94
C PRO A 617 73.80 -27.02 -26.68
N LEU A 618 73.03 -25.94 -26.50
CA LEU A 618 71.76 -25.73 -27.18
C LEU A 618 71.96 -25.46 -28.68
N ALA A 619 72.94 -24.64 -29.04
CA ALA A 619 73.30 -24.35 -30.43
C ALA A 619 73.72 -25.64 -31.17
N GLN A 620 74.56 -26.46 -30.53
CA GLN A 620 75.01 -27.75 -31.08
C GLN A 620 73.84 -28.71 -31.29
N ALA A 621 72.94 -28.83 -30.31
CA ALA A 621 71.76 -29.69 -30.43
C ALA A 621 70.80 -29.23 -31.52
N ILE A 622 70.58 -27.92 -31.67
CA ILE A 622 69.76 -27.35 -32.74
C ILE A 622 70.44 -27.56 -34.10
N ALA A 623 71.74 -27.28 -34.24
CA ALA A 623 72.49 -27.46 -35.48
C ALA A 623 72.48 -28.92 -35.95
N ALA A 624 72.73 -29.87 -35.03
CA ALA A 624 72.66 -31.30 -35.30
C ALA A 624 71.26 -31.76 -35.76
N ARG A 625 70.19 -31.12 -35.25
CA ARG A 625 68.81 -31.47 -35.59
C ARG A 625 68.30 -30.84 -36.88
N THR A 626 68.72 -29.61 -37.17
CA THR A 626 68.21 -28.79 -38.29
C THR A 626 69.14 -28.77 -39.51
N GLY A 627 70.39 -29.21 -39.36
CA GLY A 627 71.42 -29.14 -40.41
C GLY A 627 71.96 -27.73 -40.67
N ARG A 628 71.61 -26.75 -39.82
CA ARG A 628 72.10 -25.36 -39.92
C ARG A 628 73.53 -25.23 -39.39
N ASP A 629 74.20 -24.17 -39.85
CA ASP A 629 75.52 -23.78 -39.33
C ASP A 629 75.44 -23.45 -37.83
N GLU A 630 76.30 -24.09 -37.02
CA GLU A 630 76.33 -23.92 -35.56
C GLU A 630 76.63 -22.47 -35.17
N GLY A 631 77.55 -21.80 -35.88
CA GLY A 631 77.91 -20.41 -35.64
C GLY A 631 76.72 -19.48 -35.82
N ARG A 632 75.93 -19.70 -36.87
CA ARG A 632 74.72 -18.93 -37.13
C ARG A 632 73.64 -19.17 -36.07
N VAL A 633 73.40 -20.41 -35.67
CA VAL A 633 72.43 -20.74 -34.61
C VAL A 633 72.86 -20.09 -33.29
N MET A 634 74.14 -20.19 -32.94
CA MET A 634 74.68 -19.57 -31.73
C MET A 634 74.49 -18.06 -31.73
N GLN A 635 74.73 -17.37 -32.86
CA GLN A 635 74.49 -15.94 -32.99
C GLN A 635 73.03 -15.58 -32.71
N THR A 636 72.08 -16.34 -33.25
CA THR A 636 70.64 -16.13 -33.05
C THR A 636 70.22 -16.38 -31.60
N LEU A 637 70.78 -17.41 -30.94
CA LEU A 637 70.52 -17.69 -29.52
C LEU A 637 71.11 -16.63 -28.59
N VAL A 638 72.29 -16.09 -28.90
CA VAL A 638 72.90 -14.98 -28.15
C VAL A 638 72.05 -13.73 -28.25
N GLN A 639 71.61 -13.36 -29.47
CA GLN A 639 70.72 -12.22 -29.69
C GLN A 639 69.38 -12.38 -28.94
N ALA A 640 68.80 -13.58 -28.95
CA ALA A 640 67.58 -13.88 -28.20
C ALA A 640 67.78 -13.78 -26.67
N HIS A 641 68.93 -14.22 -26.17
CA HIS A 641 69.28 -14.14 -24.76
C HIS A 641 69.51 -12.69 -24.31
N GLU A 642 70.27 -11.90 -25.06
CA GLU A 642 70.45 -10.47 -24.81
C GLU A 642 69.13 -9.70 -24.84
N LEU A 643 68.25 -10.04 -25.79
CA LEU A 643 66.93 -9.42 -25.88
C LEU A 643 66.06 -9.76 -24.67
N ARG A 644 66.10 -11.01 -24.19
CA ARG A 644 65.41 -11.43 -22.96
C ARG A 644 65.88 -10.63 -21.74
N GLU A 645 67.19 -10.47 -21.55
CA GLU A 645 67.75 -9.73 -20.41
C GLU A 645 67.47 -8.23 -20.49
N THR A 646 67.46 -7.65 -21.70
CA THR A 646 67.32 -6.20 -21.89
C THR A 646 65.87 -5.72 -22.10
N ALA A 647 64.92 -6.62 -22.38
CA ALA A 647 63.53 -6.27 -22.71
C ALA A 647 62.76 -5.51 -21.61
N GLY A 648 63.19 -5.58 -20.36
CA GLY A 648 62.62 -4.79 -19.26
C GLY A 648 62.97 -3.30 -19.28
N HIS A 649 64.02 -2.91 -20.01
CA HIS A 649 64.62 -1.56 -19.93
C HIS A 649 64.30 -0.65 -21.13
N SER A 650 63.74 -1.20 -22.22
CA SER A 650 63.36 -0.43 -23.41
C SER A 650 62.13 -1.03 -24.08
N THR A 651 61.14 -0.17 -24.38
CA THR A 651 59.86 -0.59 -24.98
C THR A 651 59.85 -0.49 -26.50
N ARG A 652 60.59 0.46 -27.09
CA ARG A 652 60.62 0.68 -28.55
C ARG A 652 61.47 -0.39 -29.24
N GLY A 653 60.81 -1.20 -30.07
CA GLY A 653 61.48 -2.22 -30.89
C GLY A 653 61.94 -1.71 -32.26
N GLY A 654 62.91 -2.41 -32.82
CA GLY A 654 63.41 -2.19 -34.18
C GLY A 654 63.04 -3.33 -35.14
N PRO A 655 63.28 -3.17 -36.46
CA PRO A 655 63.03 -4.24 -37.45
C PRO A 655 63.83 -5.53 -37.16
N GLY A 656 64.96 -5.42 -36.46
CA GLY A 656 65.77 -6.55 -36.02
C GLY A 656 65.05 -7.47 -35.02
N ASP A 657 64.20 -6.93 -34.15
CA ASP A 657 63.47 -7.72 -33.14
C ASP A 657 62.45 -8.66 -33.81
N LEU A 658 61.77 -8.18 -34.86
CA LEU A 658 60.84 -8.98 -35.66
C LEU A 658 61.57 -10.04 -36.50
N ALA A 659 62.72 -9.70 -37.07
CA ALA A 659 63.54 -10.66 -37.80
C ALA A 659 64.00 -11.81 -36.89
N LEU A 660 64.45 -11.48 -35.67
CA LEU A 660 64.84 -12.45 -34.66
C LEU A 660 63.67 -13.34 -34.22
N MET A 661 62.48 -12.76 -33.98
CA MET A 661 61.29 -13.56 -33.67
C MET A 661 60.94 -14.56 -34.78
N ARG A 662 61.05 -14.16 -36.05
CA ARG A 662 60.82 -15.06 -37.19
C ARG A 662 61.87 -16.17 -37.26
N GLU A 663 63.13 -15.84 -37.02
CA GLU A 663 64.23 -16.82 -37.01
C GLU A 663 64.04 -17.84 -35.88
N LEU A 664 63.66 -17.39 -34.68
CA LEU A 664 63.32 -18.27 -33.54
C LEU A 664 62.08 -19.14 -33.82
N ALA A 665 61.04 -18.57 -34.42
CA ALA A 665 59.85 -19.33 -34.81
C ALA A 665 60.20 -20.46 -35.79
N GLN A 666 61.05 -20.16 -36.77
CA GLN A 666 61.52 -21.14 -37.74
C GLN A 666 62.34 -22.26 -37.06
N LEU A 667 63.21 -21.92 -36.11
CA LEU A 667 63.96 -22.93 -35.33
C LEU A 667 63.02 -23.81 -34.48
N LEU A 668 61.97 -23.26 -33.89
CA LEU A 668 60.96 -24.02 -33.15
C LEU A 668 60.16 -24.96 -34.06
N ASP A 669 59.82 -24.52 -35.26
CA ASP A 669 59.12 -25.34 -36.25
C ASP A 669 59.99 -26.49 -36.75
N GLU A 670 61.24 -26.22 -37.13
CA GLU A 670 62.21 -27.21 -37.58
C GLU A 670 62.58 -28.24 -36.48
N THR A 671 62.44 -27.88 -35.21
CA THR A 671 62.72 -28.76 -34.06
C THR A 671 61.48 -29.45 -33.49
N GLY A 672 60.29 -29.29 -34.10
CA GLY A 672 59.07 -30.03 -33.74
C GLY A 672 57.76 -29.24 -33.67
N GLY A 673 57.71 -27.98 -34.12
CA GLY A 673 56.49 -27.16 -34.16
C GLY A 673 56.05 -26.60 -32.80
N ALA A 674 55.17 -25.59 -32.75
CA ALA A 674 54.74 -24.93 -31.50
C ALA A 674 53.73 -25.73 -30.62
N ARG A 675 53.68 -27.06 -30.70
CA ARG A 675 52.76 -27.88 -29.88
C ARG A 675 53.25 -28.12 -28.46
#